data_AF-A0A3R5ZZ71-F1
#
_entry.id   AF-A0A3R5ZZ71-F1
#
_cell.length_a   1.000
_cell.length_b   1.000
_cell.length_c   1.000
_cell.angle_alpha   90.00
_cell.angle_beta   90.00
_cell.angle_gamma   90.00
#
_symmetry.space_group_name_H-M   'P 1'
#
loop_
_entity.id
_entity.type
_entity.pdbx_description
1 polymer ?
#
loop_
_entity_poly.entity_id
_entity_poly.type
_entity_poly.pdbx_seq_one_letter_code
_entity_poly.pdbx_strand_id
1 'polypeptide(L)'
;MNVGTYKVVASVEEDTNYNEASIEKEFVITKSDSDIQVTLDKSEYIYGDTLTFKIDVDLKSESNLSTKLLQQDTVALYLGEQKLSNDVKLEDKKAVITFDTTKTDKLGELDKAFTFTIKYEGNHNLDVSSKDITVPICKKATEITNINDLSKTYDGKEISELAYDINHKESEVQVTYQQLIGDKYEDIQTPIVNVGAYQVILTSPATNHYSAGEETKEFKITSSDSDITITSDKTTYVYEDQITLDVSVNLAKKQFFFERLFAKDNTVTAYIGGTAISSSVKLDKNNQAKFTIDTKDENVRKVLKPSDQALTITVKYNGSENLNNTAKDISIMLHKKDTTVSFKDTAFNLSRVYNGKSVTVDVEKDIHKTENAPEVTLNWNSEDGTVLDKAPSKVGKYQLNVSIPEDAYYNGSSVKHDFEITKAELSVEVKVKDKQYDGLNTAEIETVTLVGVAEGDQITLINGTPTFASVDAGKNIAIHFTEFTLDAEEDVLNNYTLIQPTGVTANITNAWIPTKDVEYTTSQPNANGWVKEDFKIQAKEGYLLALGNKADGSRSTNWSKELAGSEEGANSIEFYVKNEQTGAISTRITENYQLDKTKPEVHGLEKDKVYCIEITFTVEETNLDVVKANEKELTPNEKNVYTLTAGKHQITVVDQAGNETVLAVTVNAEHTPNADDSDCTTPVTCTVCGAVVKEAQEHSFTTYTSDSNAGCLTDGTKTAECDHEGCTQTKTVADEGSALGHDWGEWETVTSPDCENKGSEKRTCKRCSVTETKDLDANGHDWEEDFTVDQEATCTEEGSKSIHCKNCDAVKDSTNIPATGHAYEEPRWNWSEDGKTATGTFICQNDNSHVETKTADVTSTVKEPATCIQEGTTTYTAKLTFEGNVYTDTKDVTDIGALGHNWEEEYTIDKEATCTEEGSKSIHCKNCDAIKDSMAIPATGHKYVHGVCTVCEWKDPNYQEHEVGGGSGSSWNKGDDNGLSVQTPEEIGKVTDVTLNGKPLVEGTDYVVNDGTVVLQPNVLEELKEGNHMLTIYGEKGYVETQIKIEKNITPAPQKPGNTTEPEKSESKEPNQEIGSPQTGDSANLVLWFGLLFVSMGSVSTTYFYRKKKCN
;
A
#
# COMPACT_ATOMS: atom_id res chain seq x y z
N MET A 1 -17.52 -190.28 -24.20
CA MET A 1 -16.71 -190.91 -23.13
C MET A 1 -15.48 -190.03 -22.92
N ASN A 2 -14.95 -189.97 -21.69
CA ASN A 2 -13.73 -189.19 -21.43
C ASN A 2 -12.49 -189.91 -21.96
N VAL A 3 -11.39 -189.18 -22.06
CA VAL A 3 -10.03 -189.70 -22.30
C VAL A 3 -9.71 -190.77 -21.24
N GLY A 4 -9.39 -192.00 -21.65
CA GLY A 4 -9.12 -193.12 -20.73
C GLY A 4 -9.22 -194.51 -21.37
N THR A 5 -8.92 -195.55 -20.59
CA THR A 5 -8.89 -196.98 -20.99
C THR A 5 -10.06 -197.76 -20.34
N TYR A 6 -10.58 -198.79 -21.01
CA TYR A 6 -11.80 -199.53 -20.60
C TYR A 6 -11.65 -201.06 -20.71
N LYS A 7 -12.31 -201.85 -19.84
CA LYS A 7 -12.20 -203.33 -19.72
C LYS A 7 -13.54 -204.10 -19.78
N VAL A 8 -13.51 -205.38 -20.18
CA VAL A 8 -14.62 -206.36 -20.15
C VAL A 8 -14.19 -207.65 -19.43
N VAL A 9 -15.12 -208.32 -18.72
CA VAL A 9 -14.92 -209.53 -17.87
C VAL A 9 -16.11 -210.50 -18.02
N ALA A 10 -15.92 -211.82 -17.86
CA ALA A 10 -16.98 -212.83 -17.72
C ALA A 10 -16.58 -213.98 -16.77
N SER A 11 -17.52 -214.57 -16.02
CA SER A 11 -17.29 -215.62 -15.00
C SER A 11 -18.44 -216.64 -14.85
N VAL A 12 -18.21 -217.74 -14.10
CA VAL A 12 -19.20 -218.77 -13.70
C VAL A 12 -18.95 -219.20 -12.24
N GLU A 13 -20.01 -219.33 -11.43
CA GLU A 13 -19.98 -219.57 -9.97
C GLU A 13 -19.90 -221.07 -9.55
N GLU A 14 -19.73 -221.32 -8.24
CA GLU A 14 -19.40 -222.63 -7.62
C GLU A 14 -20.57 -223.61 -7.51
N ASP A 15 -20.29 -224.92 -7.66
CA ASP A 15 -21.21 -226.05 -7.45
C ASP A 15 -20.55 -227.10 -6.52
N THR A 16 -21.34 -227.99 -5.94
CA THR A 16 -20.91 -229.22 -5.26
C THR A 16 -19.88 -230.10 -6.00
N ASN A 17 -19.62 -229.86 -7.30
CA ASN A 17 -18.69 -230.59 -8.15
C ASN A 17 -17.65 -229.70 -8.88
N TYR A 18 -17.73 -228.35 -8.81
CA TYR A 18 -16.90 -227.45 -9.63
C TYR A 18 -16.59 -226.09 -8.97
N ASN A 19 -15.37 -225.60 -9.20
CA ASN A 19 -14.88 -224.28 -8.76
C ASN A 19 -15.09 -223.18 -9.83
N GLU A 20 -15.05 -221.91 -9.41
CA GLU A 20 -15.19 -220.70 -10.24
C GLU A 20 -14.11 -220.54 -11.35
N ALA A 21 -14.46 -219.88 -12.47
CA ALA A 21 -13.52 -219.51 -13.55
C ALA A 21 -13.95 -218.23 -14.34
N SER A 22 -12.99 -217.44 -14.87
CA SER A 22 -13.24 -216.13 -15.54
C SER A 22 -12.18 -215.67 -16.59
N ILE A 23 -12.46 -214.62 -17.41
CA ILE A 23 -11.58 -214.10 -18.51
C ILE A 23 -11.85 -212.60 -18.93
N GLU A 24 -10.86 -211.84 -19.48
CA GLU A 24 -10.92 -210.33 -19.64
C GLU A 24 -10.21 -209.66 -20.89
N LYS A 25 -10.50 -208.36 -21.26
CA LYS A 25 -9.84 -207.55 -22.38
C LYS A 25 -10.11 -205.99 -22.44
N GLU A 26 -9.32 -205.11 -23.16
CA GLU A 26 -9.35 -203.57 -23.09
C GLU A 26 -9.11 -202.61 -24.36
N PHE A 27 -9.43 -201.26 -24.33
CA PHE A 27 -9.12 -200.14 -25.36
C PHE A 27 -9.27 -198.59 -24.93
N VAL A 28 -8.95 -197.51 -25.76
CA VAL A 28 -8.58 -196.04 -25.37
C VAL A 28 -9.03 -194.77 -26.26
N ILE A 29 -8.94 -193.44 -25.81
CA ILE A 29 -9.33 -192.10 -26.48
C ILE A 29 -8.46 -190.78 -26.08
N THR A 30 -8.52 -189.53 -26.71
CA THR A 30 -7.67 -188.24 -26.54
C THR A 30 -8.31 -186.76 -26.76
N LYS A 31 -7.57 -185.56 -26.72
CA LYS A 31 -7.99 -184.07 -26.83
C LYS A 31 -6.87 -183.00 -27.29
N SER A 32 -7.11 -181.65 -27.42
CA SER A 32 -6.17 -180.50 -27.85
C SER A 32 -6.45 -179.03 -27.32
N ASP A 33 -5.55 -177.99 -27.49
CA ASP A 33 -5.51 -176.63 -26.76
C ASP A 33 -4.96 -175.32 -27.52
N SER A 34 -4.98 -174.08 -26.91
CA SER A 34 -4.55 -172.74 -27.47
C SER A 34 -3.81 -171.69 -26.52
N ASP A 35 -3.51 -170.41 -26.94
CA ASP A 35 -2.54 -169.43 -26.29
C ASP A 35 -2.84 -167.88 -26.46
N ILE A 36 -2.29 -166.96 -25.62
CA ILE A 36 -2.55 -165.47 -25.59
C ILE A 36 -1.30 -164.55 -25.38
N GLN A 37 -1.26 -163.38 -26.04
CA GLN A 37 -0.28 -162.27 -25.86
C GLN A 37 -0.96 -160.92 -25.49
N VAL A 38 -0.24 -160.03 -24.77
CA VAL A 38 -0.74 -158.70 -24.31
C VAL A 38 0.40 -157.65 -24.28
N THR A 39 0.09 -156.37 -24.61
CA THR A 39 1.03 -155.23 -24.58
C THR A 39 0.37 -153.92 -24.08
N LEU A 40 1.13 -153.05 -23.39
CA LEU A 40 0.71 -151.72 -22.88
C LEU A 40 1.21 -150.56 -23.77
N ASP A 41 0.67 -149.34 -23.58
CA ASP A 41 1.12 -148.12 -24.28
C ASP A 41 2.19 -147.29 -23.54
N LYS A 42 2.14 -147.21 -22.21
CA LYS A 42 3.22 -146.64 -21.35
C LYS A 42 3.68 -147.63 -20.27
N SER A 43 4.86 -147.40 -19.71
CA SER A 43 5.45 -148.17 -18.59
C SER A 43 5.07 -147.66 -17.20
N GLU A 44 4.79 -146.37 -17.05
CA GLU A 44 4.45 -145.69 -15.79
C GLU A 44 3.35 -144.63 -16.02
N TYR A 45 2.57 -144.34 -14.99
CA TYR A 45 1.39 -143.48 -15.02
C TYR A 45 1.29 -142.65 -13.72
N ILE A 46 0.55 -141.53 -13.77
CA ILE A 46 0.22 -140.72 -12.58
C ILE A 46 -1.29 -140.78 -12.34
N TYR A 47 -1.74 -140.73 -11.08
CA TYR A 47 -3.16 -140.71 -10.75
C TYR A 47 -3.89 -139.54 -11.45
N GLY A 48 -4.88 -139.89 -12.27
CA GLY A 48 -5.47 -139.00 -13.29
C GLY A 48 -5.29 -139.52 -14.73
N ASP A 49 -4.35 -140.43 -14.97
CA ASP A 49 -4.11 -141.04 -16.29
C ASP A 49 -5.15 -142.11 -16.67
N THR A 50 -5.19 -142.42 -17.97
CA THR A 50 -5.89 -143.58 -18.55
C THR A 50 -4.88 -144.57 -19.15
N LEU A 51 -5.09 -145.86 -18.87
CA LEU A 51 -4.29 -147.02 -19.26
C LEU A 51 -4.84 -147.67 -20.55
N THR A 52 -3.98 -148.21 -21.44
CA THR A 52 -4.41 -148.98 -22.64
C THR A 52 -3.74 -150.35 -22.74
N PHE A 53 -4.54 -151.40 -22.89
CA PHE A 53 -4.12 -152.79 -23.07
C PHE A 53 -4.46 -153.26 -24.50
N LYS A 54 -3.50 -153.87 -25.21
CA LYS A 54 -3.67 -154.45 -26.55
C LYS A 54 -3.42 -155.96 -26.50
N ILE A 55 -4.23 -156.75 -27.20
CA ILE A 55 -4.38 -158.20 -26.99
C ILE A 55 -4.35 -158.94 -28.34
N ASP A 56 -3.70 -160.11 -28.37
CA ASP A 56 -3.52 -160.96 -29.56
C ASP A 56 -3.63 -162.45 -29.13
N VAL A 57 -4.30 -163.32 -29.90
CA VAL A 57 -4.63 -164.71 -29.48
C VAL A 57 -4.27 -165.71 -30.59
N ASP A 58 -3.72 -166.88 -30.26
CA ASP A 58 -3.35 -167.89 -31.27
C ASP A 58 -3.84 -169.32 -30.97
N LEU A 59 -4.21 -170.05 -32.03
CA LEU A 59 -5.00 -171.28 -31.99
C LEU A 59 -4.31 -172.39 -32.80
N LYS A 60 -4.16 -173.60 -32.23
CA LYS A 60 -3.29 -174.66 -32.77
C LYS A 60 -4.02 -176.01 -32.95
N SER A 61 -4.48 -176.33 -34.16
CA SER A 61 -4.87 -177.71 -34.53
C SER A 61 -4.82 -177.98 -36.03
N GLU A 62 -4.49 -179.22 -36.43
CA GLU A 62 -4.52 -179.69 -37.81
C GLU A 62 -5.71 -180.66 -38.03
N SER A 63 -6.74 -180.25 -38.78
CA SER A 63 -7.56 -181.12 -39.68
C SER A 63 -8.73 -180.34 -40.29
N ASN A 64 -9.30 -180.87 -41.39
CA ASN A 64 -10.25 -180.15 -42.24
C ASN A 64 -11.69 -180.08 -41.70
N LEU A 65 -11.98 -179.10 -40.84
CA LEU A 65 -13.31 -178.47 -40.78
C LEU A 65 -13.20 -176.96 -40.96
N SER A 66 -14.14 -176.37 -41.70
CA SER A 66 -14.05 -175.02 -42.24
C SER A 66 -14.52 -173.93 -41.28
N THR A 67 -13.59 -173.07 -40.84
CA THR A 67 -13.59 -171.58 -40.90
C THR A 67 -14.86 -170.77 -40.56
N LYS A 68 -15.92 -171.35 -39.99
CA LYS A 68 -17.25 -170.72 -39.87
C LYS A 68 -17.74 -170.50 -38.43
N LEU A 69 -16.86 -170.62 -37.44
CA LEU A 69 -17.20 -170.61 -36.00
C LEU A 69 -16.58 -169.49 -35.17
N LEU A 70 -15.54 -168.78 -35.67
CA LEU A 70 -14.76 -167.76 -34.93
C LEU A 70 -15.47 -166.41 -34.68
N GLN A 71 -16.79 -166.33 -34.84
CA GLN A 71 -17.51 -165.04 -34.91
C GLN A 71 -18.14 -164.58 -33.58
N GLN A 72 -17.82 -165.25 -32.46
CA GLN A 72 -18.46 -165.03 -31.16
C GLN A 72 -17.50 -165.02 -29.95
N ASP A 73 -16.20 -165.24 -30.14
CA ASP A 73 -15.24 -165.36 -29.03
C ASP A 73 -14.79 -163.97 -28.49
N THR A 74 -14.53 -163.87 -27.18
CA THR A 74 -14.38 -162.58 -26.46
C THR A 74 -13.27 -162.57 -25.41
N VAL A 75 -12.80 -161.35 -25.08
CA VAL A 75 -11.86 -161.08 -23.97
C VAL A 75 -12.34 -159.94 -23.06
N ALA A 76 -11.95 -159.96 -21.78
CA ALA A 76 -12.24 -158.88 -20.82
C ALA A 76 -11.15 -158.68 -19.75
N LEU A 77 -11.07 -157.46 -19.22
CA LEU A 77 -10.11 -157.00 -18.20
C LEU A 77 -10.71 -157.02 -16.79
N TYR A 78 -9.91 -157.49 -15.84
CA TYR A 78 -10.22 -157.59 -14.41
C TYR A 78 -9.07 -157.02 -13.56
N LEU A 79 -9.36 -156.62 -12.33
CA LEU A 79 -8.37 -156.30 -11.28
C LEU A 79 -8.74 -157.13 -10.03
N GLY A 80 -7.97 -158.18 -9.79
CA GLY A 80 -8.40 -159.29 -8.93
C GLY A 80 -9.68 -159.94 -9.48
N GLU A 81 -10.68 -160.15 -8.63
CA GLU A 81 -11.98 -160.70 -9.03
C GLU A 81 -12.90 -159.67 -9.71
N GLN A 82 -12.62 -158.36 -9.58
CA GLN A 82 -13.51 -157.32 -10.12
C GLN A 82 -13.28 -157.12 -11.62
N LYS A 83 -14.33 -157.30 -12.40
CA LYS A 83 -14.37 -156.93 -13.83
C LYS A 83 -14.28 -155.41 -13.97
N LEU A 84 -13.35 -154.92 -14.78
CA LEU A 84 -13.15 -153.48 -15.05
C LEU A 84 -13.54 -153.06 -16.47
N SER A 85 -13.64 -154.00 -17.41
CA SER A 85 -14.16 -153.75 -18.76
C SER A 85 -15.37 -154.62 -19.09
N ASN A 86 -16.19 -154.15 -20.03
CA ASN A 86 -17.12 -155.04 -20.74
C ASN A 86 -16.34 -156.09 -21.56
N ASP A 87 -17.04 -157.12 -22.02
CA ASP A 87 -16.50 -158.12 -22.95
C ASP A 87 -16.29 -157.51 -24.34
N VAL A 88 -15.07 -157.64 -24.85
CA VAL A 88 -14.64 -157.15 -26.17
C VAL A 88 -14.46 -158.34 -27.08
N LYS A 89 -15.09 -158.32 -28.26
CA LYS A 89 -14.94 -159.39 -29.26
C LYS A 89 -13.56 -159.35 -29.89
N LEU A 90 -13.05 -160.52 -30.27
CA LEU A 90 -11.86 -160.60 -31.11
C LEU A 90 -12.23 -160.32 -32.58
N GLU A 91 -11.53 -159.39 -33.20
CA GLU A 91 -11.53 -159.20 -34.66
C GLU A 91 -10.14 -159.59 -35.19
N ASP A 92 -10.09 -160.48 -36.18
CA ASP A 92 -8.86 -161.12 -36.69
C ASP A 92 -7.88 -161.58 -35.59
N LYS A 93 -8.44 -162.19 -34.53
CA LYS A 93 -7.77 -162.67 -33.29
C LYS A 93 -7.28 -161.59 -32.31
N LYS A 94 -7.65 -160.30 -32.47
CA LYS A 94 -7.10 -159.19 -31.66
C LYS A 94 -8.19 -158.35 -30.98
N ALA A 95 -7.80 -157.65 -29.91
CA ALA A 95 -8.66 -156.71 -29.17
C ALA A 95 -7.85 -155.60 -28.47
N VAL A 96 -8.53 -154.54 -28.02
CA VAL A 96 -7.97 -153.42 -27.25
C VAL A 96 -8.95 -153.03 -26.13
N ILE A 97 -8.44 -152.71 -24.93
CA ILE A 97 -9.21 -152.31 -23.75
C ILE A 97 -8.54 -151.08 -23.11
N THR A 98 -9.32 -150.13 -22.59
CA THR A 98 -8.83 -148.94 -21.86
C THR A 98 -9.48 -148.80 -20.49
N PHE A 99 -8.77 -148.16 -19.53
CA PHE A 99 -9.27 -147.93 -18.17
C PHE A 99 -8.72 -146.64 -17.54
N ASP A 100 -9.55 -145.86 -16.86
CA ASP A 100 -9.21 -144.56 -16.23
C ASP A 100 -8.96 -144.74 -14.73
N THR A 101 -7.79 -144.31 -14.26
CA THR A 101 -7.36 -144.50 -12.86
C THR A 101 -8.28 -143.84 -11.83
N THR A 102 -8.96 -142.74 -12.17
CA THR A 102 -9.86 -142.04 -11.26
C THR A 102 -11.21 -142.74 -11.06
N LYS A 103 -11.52 -143.78 -11.86
CA LYS A 103 -12.82 -144.46 -11.87
C LYS A 103 -12.89 -145.69 -10.96
N THR A 104 -11.96 -145.88 -10.03
CA THR A 104 -12.06 -146.92 -9.00
C THR A 104 -11.35 -146.55 -7.70
N ASP A 105 -12.10 -146.54 -6.59
CA ASP A 105 -11.57 -146.32 -5.24
C ASP A 105 -10.70 -147.49 -4.73
N LYS A 106 -10.48 -148.53 -5.55
CA LYS A 106 -9.60 -149.67 -5.26
C LYS A 106 -8.14 -149.46 -5.67
N LEU A 107 -7.82 -148.36 -6.37
CA LEU A 107 -6.47 -147.83 -6.32
C LEU A 107 -6.32 -147.13 -4.96
N GLY A 108 -5.70 -147.82 -4.01
CA GLY A 108 -5.42 -147.28 -2.69
C GLY A 108 -4.23 -146.33 -2.70
N GLU A 109 -3.38 -146.42 -1.67
CA GLU A 109 -2.07 -145.77 -1.66
C GLU A 109 -1.34 -146.00 -3.01
N LEU A 110 -0.84 -144.90 -3.59
CA LEU A 110 -0.18 -144.86 -4.89
C LEU A 110 1.34 -145.13 -4.74
N ASP A 111 2.09 -144.86 -5.80
CA ASP A 111 3.53 -145.08 -5.92
C ASP A 111 3.91 -146.58 -5.87
N LYS A 112 3.00 -147.46 -6.33
CA LYS A 112 3.19 -148.92 -6.41
C LYS A 112 2.42 -149.55 -7.58
N ALA A 113 2.65 -150.84 -7.81
CA ALA A 113 2.22 -151.56 -9.01
C ALA A 113 1.04 -152.52 -8.80
N PHE A 114 0.08 -152.50 -9.73
CA PHE A 114 -1.20 -153.20 -9.66
C PHE A 114 -1.31 -154.23 -10.80
N THR A 115 -1.75 -155.46 -10.48
CA THR A 115 -1.83 -156.57 -11.46
C THR A 115 -3.26 -156.76 -11.96
N PHE A 116 -3.44 -156.56 -13.26
CA PHE A 116 -4.69 -156.76 -14.00
C PHE A 116 -4.67 -158.12 -14.71
N THR A 117 -5.84 -158.74 -14.85
CA THR A 117 -6.02 -160.05 -15.51
C THR A 117 -6.87 -159.89 -16.75
N ILE A 118 -6.44 -160.47 -17.87
CA ILE A 118 -7.21 -160.59 -19.11
C ILE A 118 -7.61 -162.05 -19.30
N LYS A 119 -8.88 -162.31 -19.59
CA LYS A 119 -9.44 -163.66 -19.80
C LYS A 119 -10.03 -163.80 -21.20
N TYR A 120 -9.94 -164.99 -21.78
CA TYR A 120 -10.47 -165.37 -23.09
C TYR A 120 -11.36 -166.61 -22.97
N GLU A 121 -12.53 -166.58 -23.63
CA GLU A 121 -13.51 -167.67 -23.63
C GLU A 121 -13.98 -167.99 -25.06
N GLY A 122 -13.96 -169.27 -25.44
CA GLY A 122 -14.27 -169.75 -26.79
C GLY A 122 -15.55 -170.61 -26.88
N ASN A 123 -16.30 -170.47 -27.97
CA ASN A 123 -17.71 -170.88 -28.13
C ASN A 123 -18.05 -172.39 -28.05
N HIS A 124 -17.08 -173.27 -27.78
CA HIS A 124 -17.31 -174.70 -27.53
C HIS A 124 -16.89 -175.18 -26.13
N ASN A 125 -16.59 -174.24 -25.22
CA ASN A 125 -16.49 -174.45 -23.76
C ASN A 125 -15.52 -175.58 -23.34
N LEU A 126 -14.49 -175.82 -24.16
CA LEU A 126 -13.45 -176.84 -23.98
C LEU A 126 -12.03 -176.24 -24.17
N ASP A 127 -11.94 -174.93 -24.39
CA ASP A 127 -10.70 -174.18 -24.53
C ASP A 127 -10.93 -172.76 -23.95
N VAL A 128 -10.18 -172.42 -22.90
CA VAL A 128 -10.31 -171.20 -22.08
C VAL A 128 -8.92 -170.86 -21.56
N SER A 129 -8.51 -169.60 -21.66
CA SER A 129 -7.16 -169.16 -21.28
C SER A 129 -7.15 -167.73 -20.73
N SER A 130 -6.08 -167.36 -20.01
CA SER A 130 -5.98 -166.05 -19.34
C SER A 130 -4.54 -165.61 -19.16
N LYS A 131 -4.33 -164.29 -19.00
CA LYS A 131 -3.02 -163.64 -18.91
C LYS A 131 -3.04 -162.47 -17.93
N ASP A 132 -2.12 -162.47 -16.98
CA ASP A 132 -1.91 -161.35 -16.05
C ASP A 132 -0.85 -160.36 -16.56
N ILE A 133 -0.99 -159.09 -16.18
CA ILE A 133 -0.06 -157.99 -16.50
C ILE A 133 -0.08 -156.92 -15.40
N THR A 134 1.08 -156.33 -15.06
CA THR A 134 1.26 -155.47 -13.87
C THR A 134 1.68 -154.05 -14.27
N VAL A 135 1.12 -153.02 -13.63
CA VAL A 135 1.31 -151.60 -14.00
C VAL A 135 1.48 -150.66 -12.77
N PRO A 136 2.53 -149.82 -12.71
CA PRO A 136 2.75 -148.82 -11.64
C PRO A 136 2.03 -147.47 -11.87
N ILE A 137 1.60 -146.83 -10.78
CA ILE A 137 0.84 -145.55 -10.79
C ILE A 137 1.25 -144.65 -9.59
N CYS A 138 1.52 -143.36 -9.80
CA CYS A 138 2.12 -142.44 -8.81
C CYS A 138 1.27 -141.19 -8.40
N LYS A 139 1.70 -140.45 -7.36
CA LYS A 139 1.04 -139.23 -6.78
C LYS A 139 1.21 -137.91 -7.56
N LYS A 140 0.52 -136.84 -7.09
CA LYS A 140 0.50 -135.46 -7.62
C LYS A 140 0.96 -134.40 -6.57
N ALA A 141 1.05 -133.12 -6.95
CA ALA A 141 1.61 -132.02 -6.14
C ALA A 141 0.62 -130.86 -5.82
N THR A 142 0.97 -130.05 -4.82
CA THR A 142 0.13 -128.98 -4.20
C THR A 142 0.68 -127.58 -4.42
N GLU A 143 -0.22 -126.59 -4.60
CA GLU A 143 0.10 -125.17 -4.88
C GLU A 143 -0.89 -124.24 -4.14
N ILE A 144 -0.41 -123.09 -3.64
CA ILE A 144 -1.18 -122.04 -2.92
C ILE A 144 -0.98 -120.69 -3.64
N THR A 145 -2.03 -119.86 -3.78
CA THR A 145 -1.99 -118.58 -4.53
C THR A 145 -2.95 -117.50 -3.97
N ASN A 146 -2.97 -116.30 -4.59
CA ASN A 146 -3.96 -115.21 -4.39
C ASN A 146 -4.04 -114.54 -3.00
N ILE A 147 -2.91 -114.10 -2.43
CA ILE A 147 -2.89 -113.33 -1.16
C ILE A 147 -3.13 -111.82 -1.41
N ASN A 148 -4.14 -111.25 -0.74
CA ASN A 148 -4.51 -109.80 -0.78
C ASN A 148 -3.41 -108.83 -0.29
N ASP A 149 -3.56 -107.53 -0.56
CA ASP A 149 -2.72 -106.44 0.01
C ASP A 149 -3.31 -105.92 1.35
N LEU A 150 -2.45 -105.45 2.24
CA LEU A 150 -2.71 -105.20 3.67
C LEU A 150 -2.24 -103.82 4.18
N SER A 151 -1.52 -103.02 3.38
CA SER A 151 -0.95 -101.72 3.83
C SER A 151 -2.01 -100.63 4.00
N LYS A 152 -1.97 -99.86 5.10
CA LYS A 152 -3.03 -98.88 5.48
C LYS A 152 -2.49 -97.68 6.28
N THR A 153 -3.17 -96.53 6.25
CA THR A 153 -2.94 -95.41 7.19
C THR A 153 -3.58 -95.69 8.56
N TYR A 154 -3.07 -95.12 9.65
CA TYR A 154 -3.58 -95.35 11.01
C TYR A 154 -4.95 -94.69 11.23
N ASP A 155 -6.02 -95.50 11.18
CA ASP A 155 -7.42 -95.09 11.37
C ASP A 155 -8.14 -95.96 12.43
N GLY A 156 -7.38 -96.54 13.36
CA GLY A 156 -7.90 -97.23 14.56
C GLY A 156 -8.73 -98.50 14.32
N LYS A 157 -8.55 -99.19 13.17
CA LYS A 157 -9.40 -100.32 12.74
C LYS A 157 -8.57 -101.58 12.46
N GLU A 158 -9.05 -102.71 12.96
CA GLU A 158 -8.35 -104.02 12.94
C GLU A 158 -8.16 -104.61 11.54
N ILE A 159 -7.17 -105.51 11.41
CA ILE A 159 -6.94 -106.39 10.27
C ILE A 159 -7.32 -107.82 10.68
N SER A 160 -8.41 -108.36 10.13
CA SER A 160 -9.03 -109.61 10.60
C SER A 160 -9.42 -110.62 9.52
N GLU A 161 -9.30 -110.27 8.23
CA GLU A 161 -9.71 -111.14 7.11
C GLU A 161 -8.57 -111.26 6.07
N LEU A 162 -8.20 -112.50 5.75
CA LEU A 162 -7.21 -112.86 4.73
C LEU A 162 -7.86 -113.84 3.75
N ALA A 163 -7.53 -113.75 2.47
CA ALA A 163 -7.99 -114.67 1.42
C ALA A 163 -6.78 -115.31 0.71
N TYR A 164 -6.97 -116.54 0.23
CA TYR A 164 -6.00 -117.35 -0.52
C TYR A 164 -6.76 -118.47 -1.26
N ASP A 165 -6.13 -119.05 -2.29
CA ASP A 165 -6.62 -120.21 -3.06
C ASP A 165 -5.62 -121.39 -2.97
N ILE A 166 -6.12 -122.63 -3.00
CA ILE A 166 -5.33 -123.88 -3.01
C ILE A 166 -5.83 -124.86 -4.08
N ASN A 167 -4.92 -125.57 -4.75
CA ASN A 167 -5.22 -126.36 -5.95
C ASN A 167 -6.04 -127.66 -5.73
N HIS A 168 -6.27 -128.08 -4.48
CA HIS A 168 -7.11 -129.21 -4.11
C HIS A 168 -7.72 -128.98 -2.71
N LYS A 169 -8.81 -129.69 -2.37
CA LYS A 169 -9.61 -129.43 -1.14
C LYS A 169 -9.46 -130.49 -0.03
N GLU A 170 -8.41 -131.31 -0.08
CA GLU A 170 -8.19 -132.38 0.91
C GLU A 170 -7.34 -131.93 2.13
N SER A 171 -6.76 -130.72 2.08
CA SER A 171 -5.92 -130.14 3.14
C SER A 171 -6.45 -128.78 3.62
N GLU A 172 -6.24 -128.49 4.91
CA GLU A 172 -6.54 -127.21 5.56
C GLU A 172 -5.24 -126.37 5.72
N VAL A 173 -5.32 -125.05 5.49
CA VAL A 173 -4.16 -124.15 5.45
C VAL A 173 -4.06 -123.34 6.74
N GLN A 174 -2.88 -123.29 7.35
CA GLN A 174 -2.61 -122.52 8.58
C GLN A 174 -2.02 -121.14 8.27
N VAL A 175 -2.27 -120.16 9.15
CA VAL A 175 -1.90 -118.74 8.97
C VAL A 175 -1.17 -118.22 10.22
N THR A 176 0.00 -117.59 10.03
CA THR A 176 0.81 -116.99 11.12
C THR A 176 1.21 -115.55 10.77
N TYR A 177 1.23 -114.65 11.76
CA TYR A 177 1.61 -113.23 11.60
C TYR A 177 2.83 -112.88 12.45
N GLN A 178 3.71 -112.00 11.94
CA GLN A 178 4.92 -111.55 12.61
C GLN A 178 5.10 -110.03 12.52
N GLN A 179 5.69 -109.41 13.55
CA GLN A 179 6.06 -107.98 13.56
C GLN A 179 7.57 -107.80 13.43
N LEU A 180 8.00 -106.80 12.66
CA LEU A 180 9.41 -106.38 12.61
C LEU A 180 9.76 -105.58 13.88
N ILE A 181 10.68 -106.12 14.68
CA ILE A 181 11.20 -105.49 15.91
C ILE A 181 12.73 -105.41 15.78
N GLY A 182 13.24 -104.20 15.56
CA GLY A 182 14.61 -104.02 15.09
C GLY A 182 14.79 -104.61 13.69
N ASP A 183 15.78 -105.47 13.51
CA ASP A 183 16.11 -106.10 12.24
C ASP A 183 15.56 -107.55 12.10
N LYS A 184 14.57 -107.94 12.92
CA LYS A 184 14.01 -109.31 12.95
C LYS A 184 12.49 -109.32 13.04
N TYR A 185 11.89 -110.34 12.42
CA TYR A 185 10.47 -110.67 12.58
C TYR A 185 10.27 -111.61 13.77
N GLU A 186 9.27 -111.33 14.62
CA GLU A 186 8.87 -112.15 15.76
C GLU A 186 7.35 -112.43 15.73
N ASP A 187 6.93 -113.64 16.14
CA ASP A 187 5.53 -114.08 16.12
C ASP A 187 4.63 -113.25 17.04
N ILE A 188 3.46 -112.86 16.53
CA ILE A 188 2.45 -112.09 17.26
C ILE A 188 1.06 -112.71 17.12
N GLN A 189 0.19 -112.46 18.11
CA GLN A 189 -1.23 -112.79 18.02
C GLN A 189 -2.04 -111.59 17.53
N THR A 190 -3.15 -111.86 16.85
CA THR A 190 -4.07 -110.85 16.30
C THR A 190 -4.92 -110.20 17.41
N PRO A 191 -5.43 -108.96 17.20
CA PRO A 191 -5.39 -108.14 15.99
C PRO A 191 -4.24 -107.13 15.92
N ILE A 192 -3.80 -106.79 14.70
CA ILE A 192 -2.78 -105.77 14.44
C ILE A 192 -3.46 -104.41 14.28
N VAL A 193 -3.05 -103.42 15.10
CA VAL A 193 -3.66 -102.07 15.13
C VAL A 193 -2.67 -100.90 15.25
N ASN A 194 -1.35 -101.14 15.26
CA ASN A 194 -0.34 -100.10 15.55
C ASN A 194 0.52 -99.72 14.34
N VAL A 195 1.12 -98.51 14.39
CA VAL A 195 2.11 -98.02 13.42
C VAL A 195 3.35 -98.91 13.47
N GLY A 196 3.62 -99.66 12.38
CA GLY A 196 4.69 -100.66 12.33
C GLY A 196 4.83 -101.31 10.94
N ALA A 197 5.68 -102.34 10.85
CA ALA A 197 5.89 -103.20 9.68
C ALA A 197 5.75 -104.68 10.07
N TYR A 198 5.17 -105.49 9.19
CA TYR A 198 4.63 -106.82 9.51
C TYR A 198 4.74 -107.79 8.33
N GLN A 199 4.72 -109.11 8.61
CA GLN A 199 4.57 -110.16 7.59
C GLN A 199 3.57 -111.26 7.99
N VAL A 200 3.14 -112.06 7.00
CA VAL A 200 2.21 -113.18 7.13
C VAL A 200 2.71 -114.41 6.36
N ILE A 201 2.50 -115.61 6.92
CA ILE A 201 2.98 -116.91 6.41
C ILE A 201 1.80 -117.89 6.31
N LEU A 202 1.78 -118.72 5.25
CA LEU A 202 0.75 -119.75 4.97
C LEU A 202 1.38 -121.15 4.77
N THR A 203 0.79 -122.22 5.31
CA THR A 203 1.29 -123.61 5.17
C THR A 203 0.19 -124.67 5.00
N SER A 204 0.47 -125.74 4.23
CA SER A 204 -0.45 -126.88 3.96
C SER A 204 0.27 -128.25 3.98
N PRO A 205 -0.28 -129.28 4.67
CA PRO A 205 0.28 -130.64 4.70
C PRO A 205 -0.03 -131.48 3.44
N ALA A 206 0.60 -132.66 3.34
CA ALA A 206 0.46 -133.64 2.27
C ALA A 206 -0.62 -134.71 2.53
N THR A 207 -1.12 -135.37 1.48
CA THR A 207 -2.24 -136.33 1.53
C THR A 207 -1.93 -137.69 0.87
N ASN A 208 -2.95 -138.54 0.76
CA ASN A 208 -2.86 -139.82 0.05
C ASN A 208 -2.59 -139.64 -1.45
N HIS A 209 -3.01 -138.53 -2.06
CA HIS A 209 -2.86 -138.26 -3.50
C HIS A 209 -1.97 -137.05 -3.81
N TYR A 210 -1.77 -136.12 -2.86
CA TYR A 210 -1.11 -134.82 -3.04
C TYR A 210 0.08 -134.58 -2.08
N SER A 211 0.95 -133.59 -2.39
CA SER A 211 2.11 -133.17 -1.57
C SER A 211 1.80 -132.00 -0.62
N ALA A 212 2.80 -131.47 0.09
CA ALA A 212 2.71 -130.28 0.96
C ALA A 212 3.11 -128.98 0.21
N GLY A 213 2.90 -127.79 0.82
CA GLY A 213 3.28 -126.46 0.30
C GLY A 213 3.22 -125.30 1.32
N GLU A 214 3.84 -124.16 1.01
CA GLU A 214 4.06 -122.98 1.89
C GLU A 214 4.22 -121.66 1.08
N GLU A 215 3.89 -120.47 1.64
CA GLU A 215 4.00 -119.13 1.00
C GLU A 215 4.11 -117.96 2.04
N THR A 216 4.58 -116.74 1.71
CA THR A 216 4.83 -115.61 2.67
C THR A 216 4.72 -114.17 2.05
N LYS A 217 4.33 -113.13 2.83
CA LYS A 217 4.15 -111.72 2.34
C LYS A 217 4.27 -110.59 3.43
N GLU A 218 4.71 -109.36 3.08
CA GLU A 218 4.97 -108.20 3.99
C GLU A 218 4.04 -106.94 3.81
N PHE A 219 3.88 -106.04 4.82
CA PHE A 219 3.08 -104.77 4.80
C PHE A 219 3.37 -103.71 5.92
N LYS A 220 2.77 -102.48 5.90
CA LYS A 220 3.13 -101.30 6.78
C LYS A 220 2.01 -100.23 7.09
N ILE A 221 2.19 -99.34 8.12
CA ILE A 221 1.20 -98.31 8.64
C ILE A 221 1.79 -96.89 9.04
N THR A 222 1.04 -95.73 8.99
CA THR A 222 1.51 -94.28 9.18
C THR A 222 0.47 -93.18 9.71
N SER A 223 0.82 -91.86 9.92
CA SER A 223 -0.02 -90.73 10.53
C SER A 223 0.25 -89.22 10.08
N SER A 224 -0.38 -88.14 10.65
CA SER A 224 -0.36 -86.69 10.19
C SER A 224 -0.63 -85.50 11.22
N ASP A 225 -0.46 -84.20 10.83
CA ASP A 225 -0.30 -82.94 11.68
C ASP A 225 -1.36 -81.75 11.57
N SER A 226 -1.08 -80.51 12.07
CA SER A 226 -2.01 -79.34 12.30
C SER A 226 -1.45 -77.88 12.09
N ASP A 227 -2.29 -76.81 11.99
CA ASP A 227 -1.91 -75.46 11.42
C ASP A 227 -2.59 -74.17 12.06
N ILE A 228 -2.16 -72.93 11.71
CA ILE A 228 -2.66 -71.60 12.22
C ILE A 228 -2.97 -70.57 11.13
N THR A 229 -4.03 -69.75 11.31
CA THR A 229 -4.40 -68.60 10.47
C THR A 229 -4.59 -67.27 11.22
N ILE A 230 -4.31 -66.15 10.54
CA ILE A 230 -4.50 -64.76 11.01
C ILE A 230 -5.14 -63.93 9.88
N THR A 231 -6.03 -63.01 10.22
CA THR A 231 -6.61 -61.99 9.34
C THR A 231 -6.67 -60.63 10.02
N SER A 232 -6.43 -59.56 9.26
CA SER A 232 -6.56 -58.16 9.69
C SER A 232 -7.78 -57.55 9.02
N ASP A 233 -8.50 -56.63 9.68
CA ASP A 233 -9.66 -55.95 9.07
C ASP A 233 -9.26 -54.92 7.99
N LYS A 234 -8.09 -54.31 8.16
CA LYS A 234 -7.41 -53.47 7.14
C LYS A 234 -6.01 -54.01 6.84
N THR A 235 -5.52 -53.79 5.62
CA THR A 235 -4.09 -53.96 5.28
C THR A 235 -3.25 -52.73 5.63
N THR A 236 -3.90 -51.58 5.80
CA THR A 236 -3.29 -50.27 5.99
C THR A 236 -4.00 -49.52 7.09
N TYR A 237 -3.23 -48.93 8.00
CA TYR A 237 -3.69 -48.12 9.12
C TYR A 237 -2.97 -46.77 9.13
N VAL A 238 -3.55 -45.81 9.83
CA VAL A 238 -2.91 -44.53 10.17
C VAL A 238 -2.61 -44.51 11.67
N TYR A 239 -1.55 -43.84 12.09
CA TYR A 239 -1.26 -43.67 13.52
C TYR A 239 -2.47 -43.13 14.30
N GLU A 240 -2.68 -43.63 15.51
CA GLU A 240 -3.90 -43.51 16.34
C GLU A 240 -5.15 -44.30 15.91
N ASP A 241 -5.14 -45.02 14.78
CA ASP A 241 -6.09 -46.13 14.55
C ASP A 241 -5.93 -47.20 15.66
N GLN A 242 -6.98 -48.00 15.86
CA GLN A 242 -6.85 -49.29 16.57
C GLN A 242 -6.69 -50.42 15.55
N ILE A 243 -5.55 -51.12 15.61
CA ILE A 243 -5.25 -52.26 14.73
C ILE A 243 -6.01 -53.49 15.25
N THR A 244 -6.77 -54.16 14.38
CA THR A 244 -7.62 -55.30 14.76
C THR A 244 -7.23 -56.57 14.02
N LEU A 245 -6.87 -57.61 14.76
CA LEU A 245 -6.46 -58.91 14.20
C LEU A 245 -7.38 -60.02 14.73
N ASP A 246 -8.07 -60.70 13.82
CA ASP A 246 -8.82 -61.93 14.11
C ASP A 246 -7.93 -63.15 13.80
N VAL A 247 -7.80 -64.07 14.76
CA VAL A 247 -6.88 -65.22 14.73
C VAL A 247 -7.66 -66.50 14.95
N SER A 248 -7.34 -67.56 14.21
CA SER A 248 -7.98 -68.88 14.34
C SER A 248 -6.94 -70.00 14.30
N VAL A 249 -7.00 -70.91 15.28
CA VAL A 249 -6.03 -72.01 15.47
C VAL A 249 -6.69 -73.35 15.13
N ASN A 250 -6.19 -74.04 14.11
CA ASN A 250 -6.77 -75.30 13.64
C ASN A 250 -6.16 -76.50 14.37
N LEU A 251 -6.66 -76.78 15.57
CA LEU A 251 -6.34 -77.98 16.33
C LEU A 251 -6.95 -79.22 15.63
N ALA A 252 -6.11 -80.05 15.01
CA ALA A 252 -6.55 -81.27 14.33
C ALA A 252 -7.34 -82.20 15.27
N LYS A 253 -8.35 -82.91 14.72
CA LYS A 253 -9.49 -83.51 15.44
C LYS A 253 -9.17 -84.63 16.46
N LYS A 254 -8.50 -84.32 17.56
CA LYS A 254 -8.48 -85.15 18.78
C LYS A 254 -9.68 -84.82 19.67
N GLN A 255 -10.89 -85.14 19.20
CA GLN A 255 -12.12 -84.89 19.95
C GLN A 255 -13.01 -86.14 20.03
N PHE A 256 -12.52 -87.17 20.73
CA PHE A 256 -13.34 -88.09 21.53
C PHE A 256 -12.47 -88.97 22.45
N PHE A 257 -11.89 -88.38 23.50
CA PHE A 257 -11.79 -88.97 24.85
C PHE A 257 -11.32 -87.90 25.85
N PHE A 258 -11.69 -88.06 27.12
CA PHE A 258 -11.40 -87.15 28.26
C PHE A 258 -11.98 -85.73 28.24
N GLU A 259 -13.25 -85.61 28.63
CA GLU A 259 -13.69 -84.49 29.48
C GLU A 259 -13.01 -84.54 30.86
N ARG A 260 -11.72 -84.17 30.94
CA ARG A 260 -11.08 -83.57 32.14
C ARG A 260 -9.60 -83.30 31.93
N LEU A 261 -9.31 -82.12 31.40
CA LEU A 261 -8.29 -81.22 31.96
C LEU A 261 -8.49 -79.83 31.34
N PHE A 262 -8.76 -78.84 32.19
CA PHE A 262 -8.66 -77.45 31.77
C PHE A 262 -7.17 -77.14 31.59
N ALA A 263 -6.66 -77.27 30.36
CA ALA A 263 -5.42 -76.61 29.96
C ALA A 263 -5.67 -75.10 30.10
N LYS A 264 -5.22 -74.54 31.23
CA LYS A 264 -5.68 -73.22 31.70
C LYS A 264 -5.35 -72.08 30.74
N ASP A 265 -4.33 -72.25 29.92
CA ASP A 265 -3.53 -71.16 29.36
C ASP A 265 -3.35 -71.24 27.84
N ASN A 266 -4.22 -71.99 27.13
CA ASN A 266 -4.33 -71.95 25.67
C ASN A 266 -4.62 -70.50 25.22
N THR A 267 -3.58 -69.81 24.77
CA THR A 267 -3.57 -68.38 24.51
C THR A 267 -2.80 -68.06 23.25
N VAL A 268 -3.10 -66.91 22.67
CA VAL A 268 -2.30 -66.30 21.62
C VAL A 268 -1.78 -64.94 22.11
N THR A 269 -0.58 -64.58 21.67
CA THR A 269 0.05 -63.29 22.00
C THR A 269 0.64 -62.69 20.72
N ALA A 270 0.44 -61.39 20.49
CA ALA A 270 0.99 -60.67 19.36
C ALA A 270 2.36 -60.03 19.71
N TYR A 271 3.30 -60.10 18.78
CA TYR A 271 4.67 -59.61 18.93
C TYR A 271 5.13 -58.78 17.74
N ILE A 272 5.99 -57.79 18.00
CA ILE A 272 6.79 -57.07 16.99
C ILE A 272 8.25 -57.12 17.43
N GLY A 273 9.16 -57.54 16.55
CA GLY A 273 10.60 -57.61 16.85
C GLY A 273 10.99 -58.50 18.04
N GLY A 274 10.09 -59.38 18.49
CA GLY A 274 10.24 -60.19 19.71
C GLY A 274 9.63 -59.58 20.98
N THR A 275 9.27 -58.29 20.97
CA THR A 275 8.55 -57.63 22.07
C THR A 275 7.06 -57.93 21.96
N ALA A 276 6.41 -58.31 23.07
CA ALA A 276 4.96 -58.50 23.13
C ALA A 276 4.25 -57.14 23.05
N ILE A 277 3.32 -57.01 22.11
CA ILE A 277 2.49 -55.80 21.89
C ILE A 277 1.03 -56.00 22.32
N SER A 278 0.71 -57.16 22.88
CA SER A 278 -0.57 -57.45 23.51
C SER A 278 -0.35 -58.23 24.81
N SER A 279 -1.36 -58.24 25.68
CA SER A 279 -1.52 -59.32 26.65
C SER A 279 -1.83 -60.64 25.93
N SER A 280 -1.65 -61.77 26.61
CA SER A 280 -2.03 -63.08 26.08
C SER A 280 -3.55 -63.25 26.09
N VAL A 281 -4.16 -63.26 24.90
CA VAL A 281 -5.61 -63.41 24.73
C VAL A 281 -5.96 -64.91 24.73
N LYS A 282 -6.98 -65.31 25.51
CA LYS A 282 -7.44 -66.70 25.52
C LYS A 282 -8.22 -67.00 24.25
N LEU A 283 -7.98 -68.18 23.67
CA LEU A 283 -8.83 -68.69 22.60
C LEU A 283 -10.25 -68.97 23.14
N ASP A 284 -11.24 -68.72 22.31
CA ASP A 284 -12.64 -69.02 22.59
C ASP A 284 -12.96 -70.52 22.34
N LYS A 285 -14.25 -70.87 22.51
CA LYS A 285 -14.76 -72.24 22.28
C LYS A 285 -14.63 -72.75 20.83
N ASN A 286 -14.35 -71.87 19.86
CA ASN A 286 -14.14 -72.18 18.45
C ASN A 286 -12.63 -72.20 18.08
N ASN A 287 -11.72 -72.05 19.05
CA ASN A 287 -10.29 -71.80 18.86
C ASN A 287 -9.96 -70.47 18.15
N GLN A 288 -10.78 -69.44 18.36
CA GLN A 288 -10.60 -68.11 17.78
C GLN A 288 -10.24 -67.07 18.86
N ALA A 289 -9.54 -66.01 18.49
CA ALA A 289 -9.27 -64.86 19.35
C ALA A 289 -9.19 -63.57 18.53
N LYS A 290 -9.51 -62.44 19.16
CA LYS A 290 -9.43 -61.11 18.58
C LYS A 290 -8.47 -60.25 19.38
N PHE A 291 -7.51 -59.64 18.70
CA PHE A 291 -6.66 -58.60 19.25
C PHE A 291 -7.17 -57.23 18.81
N THR A 292 -7.14 -56.27 19.74
CA THR A 292 -7.23 -54.85 19.44
C THR A 292 -5.98 -54.21 20.04
N ILE A 293 -5.12 -53.70 19.17
CA ILE A 293 -3.85 -53.06 19.52
C ILE A 293 -4.07 -51.56 19.43
N ASP A 294 -4.11 -50.89 20.58
CA ASP A 294 -4.15 -49.43 20.61
C ASP A 294 -2.75 -48.88 20.32
N THR A 295 -2.62 -48.17 19.20
CA THR A 295 -1.34 -47.60 18.73
C THR A 295 -0.85 -46.44 19.60
N LYS A 296 -1.63 -46.04 20.61
CA LYS A 296 -1.29 -45.01 21.60
C LYS A 296 -0.69 -45.55 22.90
N ASP A 297 -0.74 -46.86 23.16
CA ASP A 297 -0.11 -47.47 24.35
C ASP A 297 1.42 -47.23 24.34
N GLU A 298 1.99 -46.86 25.49
CA GLU A 298 3.39 -46.44 25.59
C GLU A 298 4.39 -47.60 25.32
N ASN A 299 3.99 -48.85 25.52
CA ASN A 299 4.80 -50.03 25.24
C ASN A 299 4.70 -50.42 23.76
N VAL A 300 3.49 -50.30 23.20
CA VAL A 300 3.24 -50.47 21.77
C VAL A 300 4.02 -49.42 20.97
N ARG A 301 3.86 -48.11 21.25
CA ARG A 301 4.54 -46.98 20.58
C ARG A 301 6.06 -47.12 20.45
N LYS A 302 6.73 -47.76 21.43
CA LYS A 302 8.20 -47.94 21.42
C LYS A 302 8.69 -48.88 20.30
N VAL A 303 7.86 -49.83 19.88
CA VAL A 303 8.19 -50.83 18.83
C VAL A 303 7.33 -50.69 17.58
N LEU A 304 6.12 -50.14 17.71
CA LEU A 304 5.18 -49.85 16.65
C LEU A 304 5.39 -48.41 16.14
N LYS A 305 6.40 -48.23 15.29
CA LYS A 305 6.69 -46.93 14.65
C LYS A 305 6.01 -46.85 13.27
N PRO A 306 5.26 -45.78 12.97
CA PRO A 306 4.78 -45.51 11.63
C PRO A 306 5.91 -45.44 10.60
N SER A 307 5.67 -46.01 9.42
CA SER A 307 6.64 -46.11 8.33
C SER A 307 5.94 -46.52 7.03
N ASP A 308 6.42 -46.03 5.89
CA ASP A 308 5.98 -46.46 4.56
C ASP A 308 6.57 -47.83 4.15
N GLN A 309 6.77 -48.71 5.14
CA GLN A 309 7.26 -50.08 4.99
C GLN A 309 6.33 -51.06 5.70
N ALA A 310 6.19 -52.25 5.12
CA ALA A 310 5.32 -53.28 5.68
C ALA A 310 5.87 -53.79 7.03
N LEU A 311 5.10 -53.54 8.09
CA LEU A 311 5.36 -53.98 9.44
C LEU A 311 4.81 -55.40 9.63
N THR A 312 5.66 -56.33 10.07
CA THR A 312 5.24 -57.70 10.41
C THR A 312 4.88 -57.83 11.90
N ILE A 313 3.67 -58.30 12.17
CA ILE A 313 3.20 -58.74 13.49
C ILE A 313 3.19 -60.27 13.51
N THR A 314 3.93 -60.87 14.45
CA THR A 314 3.94 -62.31 14.69
C THR A 314 2.93 -62.64 15.78
N VAL A 315 1.93 -63.47 15.51
CA VAL A 315 1.09 -64.07 16.57
C VAL A 315 1.61 -65.47 16.88
N LYS A 316 1.85 -65.74 18.16
CA LYS A 316 2.31 -67.05 18.65
C LYS A 316 1.23 -67.72 19.48
N TYR A 317 1.06 -69.03 19.30
CA TYR A 317 0.24 -69.87 20.15
C TYR A 317 1.06 -70.42 21.32
N ASN A 318 0.53 -70.24 22.53
CA ASN A 318 1.06 -70.78 23.77
C ASN A 318 0.07 -71.82 24.31
N GLY A 319 0.53 -73.03 24.59
CA GLY A 319 -0.36 -74.14 24.93
C GLY A 319 0.38 -75.28 25.66
N SER A 320 -0.15 -76.50 25.56
CA SER A 320 0.49 -77.68 26.14
C SER A 320 1.72 -78.14 25.34
N GLU A 321 2.60 -78.87 26.01
CA GLU A 321 4.00 -79.13 25.61
C GLU A 321 4.20 -79.67 24.18
N ASN A 322 3.20 -80.33 23.60
CA ASN A 322 3.27 -80.96 22.27
C ASN A 322 2.83 -80.05 21.10
N LEU A 323 2.43 -78.79 21.35
CA LEU A 323 2.04 -77.81 20.32
C LEU A 323 2.64 -76.41 20.58
N ASN A 324 3.71 -76.32 21.37
CA ASN A 324 4.23 -75.03 21.80
C ASN A 324 5.01 -74.29 20.70
N ASN A 325 4.88 -72.96 20.72
CA ASN A 325 5.67 -72.01 19.90
C ASN A 325 5.34 -72.02 18.39
N THR A 326 4.22 -72.62 17.96
CA THR A 326 3.70 -72.44 16.60
C THR A 326 3.34 -70.96 16.41
N ALA A 327 3.92 -70.35 15.38
CA ALA A 327 3.82 -68.92 15.10
C ALA A 327 3.36 -68.68 13.67
N LYS A 328 2.65 -67.57 13.46
CA LYS A 328 2.24 -67.11 12.14
C LYS A 328 2.42 -65.59 12.06
N ASP A 329 2.83 -65.11 10.90
CA ASP A 329 3.07 -63.70 10.63
C ASP A 329 1.92 -63.11 9.79
N ILE A 330 1.62 -61.83 10.05
CA ILE A 330 0.82 -60.98 9.18
C ILE A 330 1.55 -59.64 8.99
N SER A 331 1.53 -59.10 7.77
CA SER A 331 2.13 -57.80 7.46
C SER A 331 1.05 -56.75 7.22
N ILE A 332 1.23 -55.56 7.80
CA ILE A 332 0.35 -54.40 7.66
C ILE A 332 1.17 -53.13 7.37
N MET A 333 0.56 -52.13 6.76
CA MET A 333 1.13 -50.79 6.64
C MET A 333 0.62 -49.90 7.78
N LEU A 334 1.47 -49.05 8.35
CA LEU A 334 1.09 -48.04 9.34
C LEU A 334 1.72 -46.69 8.97
N HIS A 335 0.94 -45.81 8.35
CA HIS A 335 1.42 -44.48 7.97
C HIS A 335 1.35 -43.50 9.13
N LYS A 336 2.14 -42.42 9.04
CA LYS A 336 2.02 -41.27 9.94
C LYS A 336 0.61 -40.65 9.82
N LYS A 337 0.14 -40.02 10.90
CA LYS A 337 -1.15 -39.30 10.91
C LYS A 337 -0.97 -37.91 10.32
N ASP A 338 -1.80 -37.57 9.34
CA ASP A 338 -1.86 -36.21 8.81
C ASP A 338 -2.30 -35.23 9.89
N THR A 339 -1.60 -34.10 9.96
CA THR A 339 -1.99 -33.00 10.84
C THR A 339 -2.61 -31.87 10.04
N THR A 340 -3.49 -31.13 10.70
CA THR A 340 -4.12 -29.91 10.21
C THR A 340 -3.82 -28.78 11.18
N VAL A 341 -3.59 -27.60 10.61
CA VAL A 341 -3.45 -26.34 11.34
C VAL A 341 -4.16 -25.24 10.56
N SER A 342 -4.94 -24.41 11.24
CA SER A 342 -5.73 -23.34 10.65
C SER A 342 -6.03 -22.24 11.68
N PHE A 343 -6.44 -21.06 11.23
CA PHE A 343 -6.95 -20.02 12.13
C PHE A 343 -8.39 -20.36 12.56
N LYS A 344 -8.78 -20.01 13.80
CA LYS A 344 -10.11 -20.36 14.34
C LYS A 344 -11.26 -19.53 13.77
N ASP A 345 -10.96 -18.32 13.33
CA ASP A 345 -11.94 -17.35 12.82
C ASP A 345 -11.51 -16.87 11.43
N THR A 346 -12.48 -16.76 10.52
CA THR A 346 -12.32 -16.09 9.22
C THR A 346 -12.02 -14.60 9.33
N ALA A 347 -12.32 -13.98 10.48
CA ALA A 347 -11.97 -12.59 10.80
C ALA A 347 -10.61 -12.45 11.51
N PHE A 348 -9.80 -13.51 11.62
CA PHE A 348 -8.43 -13.40 12.15
C PHE A 348 -7.59 -12.45 11.30
N ASN A 349 -7.18 -11.32 11.88
CA ASN A 349 -6.41 -10.28 11.20
C ASN A 349 -5.40 -9.66 12.17
N LEU A 350 -4.12 -9.69 11.80
CA LEU A 350 -3.01 -9.11 12.56
C LEU A 350 -2.62 -7.70 12.09
N SER A 351 -3.23 -7.21 10.99
CA SER A 351 -2.92 -5.93 10.38
C SER A 351 -3.40 -4.77 11.25
N ARG A 352 -2.56 -3.76 11.45
CA ARG A 352 -2.87 -2.62 12.34
C ARG A 352 -2.01 -1.40 12.06
N VAL A 353 -2.45 -0.24 12.53
CA VAL A 353 -1.58 0.93 12.68
C VAL A 353 -0.51 0.66 13.75
N TYR A 354 0.71 1.12 13.52
CA TYR A 354 1.83 1.02 14.45
C TYR A 354 1.49 1.59 15.84
N ASN A 355 1.95 0.91 16.90
CA ASN A 355 1.63 1.24 18.29
C ASN A 355 2.76 0.91 19.29
N GLY A 356 4.01 0.84 18.83
CA GLY A 356 5.21 0.58 19.65
C GLY A 356 5.34 -0.86 20.18
N LYS A 357 4.32 -1.70 20.05
CA LYS A 357 4.26 -3.05 20.64
C LYS A 357 4.45 -4.12 19.57
N SER A 358 4.94 -5.30 19.95
CA SER A 358 4.93 -6.48 19.06
C SER A 358 3.51 -6.97 18.78
N VAL A 359 3.34 -7.68 17.68
CA VAL A 359 2.14 -8.49 17.41
C VAL A 359 2.12 -9.69 18.36
N THR A 360 0.92 -10.12 18.75
CA THR A 360 0.69 -11.22 19.69
C THR A 360 -0.33 -12.17 19.10
N VAL A 361 -0.08 -13.48 19.20
CA VAL A 361 -1.00 -14.55 18.81
C VAL A 361 -1.18 -15.47 20.00
N ASP A 362 -2.44 -15.73 20.34
CA ASP A 362 -2.84 -16.63 21.41
C ASP A 362 -3.15 -18.01 20.80
N VAL A 363 -2.23 -18.96 20.94
CA VAL A 363 -2.35 -20.29 20.30
C VAL A 363 -3.60 -21.05 20.77
N GLU A 364 -4.15 -20.74 21.95
CA GLU A 364 -5.39 -21.37 22.43
C GLU A 364 -6.66 -20.73 21.87
N LYS A 365 -6.64 -19.43 21.54
CA LYS A 365 -7.79 -18.72 20.94
C LYS A 365 -7.76 -18.68 19.42
N ASP A 366 -6.59 -18.49 18.83
CA ASP A 366 -6.45 -18.07 17.43
C ASP A 366 -6.18 -19.24 16.48
N ILE A 367 -5.59 -20.34 16.97
CA ILE A 367 -5.16 -21.49 16.15
C ILE A 367 -5.97 -22.75 16.44
N HIS A 368 -6.62 -23.32 15.43
CA HIS A 368 -7.06 -24.71 15.44
C HIS A 368 -5.89 -25.62 15.02
N LYS A 369 -5.69 -26.71 15.75
CA LYS A 369 -4.72 -27.76 15.41
C LYS A 369 -5.32 -29.15 15.62
N THR A 370 -4.77 -30.16 14.95
CA THR A 370 -5.07 -31.56 15.23
C THR A 370 -4.79 -31.91 16.70
N GLU A 371 -5.74 -32.60 17.34
CA GLU A 371 -5.63 -33.06 18.73
C GLU A 371 -4.44 -34.03 18.88
N ASN A 372 -3.72 -33.94 20.01
CA ASN A 372 -2.54 -34.75 20.35
C ASN A 372 -1.33 -34.64 19.39
N ALA A 373 -1.39 -33.76 18.39
CA ALA A 373 -0.25 -33.39 17.54
C ALA A 373 0.78 -32.51 18.31
N PRO A 374 2.04 -32.42 17.82
CA PRO A 374 3.09 -31.58 18.41
C PRO A 374 2.70 -30.12 18.67
N GLU A 375 3.49 -29.42 19.49
CA GLU A 375 3.33 -27.98 19.70
C GLU A 375 3.55 -27.20 18.41
N VAL A 376 2.85 -26.07 18.29
CA VAL A 376 2.79 -25.28 17.06
C VAL A 376 3.90 -24.25 17.06
N THR A 377 4.75 -24.26 16.03
CA THR A 377 5.79 -23.24 15.85
C THR A 377 5.21 -22.01 15.16
N LEU A 378 5.41 -20.83 15.76
CA LEU A 378 5.08 -19.54 15.16
C LEU A 378 6.34 -18.96 14.51
N ASN A 379 6.45 -19.06 13.19
CA ASN A 379 7.57 -18.49 12.44
C ASN A 379 7.14 -17.15 11.83
N TRP A 380 7.85 -16.08 12.16
CA TRP A 380 7.57 -14.74 11.67
C TRP A 380 8.52 -14.40 10.54
N ASN A 381 8.00 -14.00 9.39
CA ASN A 381 8.79 -13.59 8.23
C ASN A 381 8.44 -12.16 7.81
N SER A 382 9.38 -11.41 7.25
CA SER A 382 9.11 -10.21 6.45
C SER A 382 8.71 -10.57 5.01
N GLU A 383 8.19 -9.58 4.26
CA GLU A 383 7.73 -9.72 2.85
C GLU A 383 8.80 -10.29 1.89
N ASP A 384 10.09 -10.11 2.19
CA ASP A 384 11.23 -10.68 1.45
C ASP A 384 11.48 -12.18 1.75
N GLY A 385 10.80 -12.74 2.74
CA GLY A 385 10.98 -14.11 3.23
C GLY A 385 12.04 -14.27 4.32
N THR A 386 12.67 -13.20 4.81
CA THR A 386 13.62 -13.26 5.93
C THR A 386 12.91 -13.61 7.23
N VAL A 387 13.42 -14.63 7.95
CA VAL A 387 12.88 -15.10 9.23
C VAL A 387 13.31 -14.16 10.36
N LEU A 388 12.39 -13.82 11.26
CA LEU A 388 12.57 -12.90 12.38
C LEU A 388 12.63 -13.66 13.71
N ASP A 389 13.64 -13.36 14.55
CA ASP A 389 13.82 -13.96 15.89
C ASP A 389 12.67 -13.66 16.88
N LYS A 390 11.80 -12.71 16.56
CA LYS A 390 10.70 -12.23 17.42
C LYS A 390 9.53 -11.72 16.58
N ALA A 391 8.34 -11.71 17.18
CA ALA A 391 7.14 -11.15 16.56
C ALA A 391 7.34 -9.66 16.20
N PRO A 392 6.98 -9.23 14.97
CA PRO A 392 7.26 -7.88 14.50
C PRO A 392 6.50 -6.82 15.30
N SER A 393 7.10 -5.65 15.41
CA SER A 393 6.54 -4.47 16.10
C SER A 393 6.60 -3.19 15.28
N LYS A 394 7.46 -3.15 14.24
CA LYS A 394 7.73 -1.99 13.38
C LYS A 394 6.84 -2.03 12.13
N VAL A 395 6.81 -0.93 11.38
CA VAL A 395 6.06 -0.83 10.13
C VAL A 395 6.66 -1.73 9.04
N GLY A 396 5.77 -2.34 8.27
CA GLY A 396 6.12 -3.24 7.17
C GLY A 396 5.07 -4.33 6.96
N LYS A 397 5.32 -5.15 5.94
CA LYS A 397 4.51 -6.33 5.62
C LYS A 397 5.19 -7.60 6.10
N TYR A 398 4.39 -8.49 6.65
CA TYR A 398 4.86 -9.67 7.37
C TYR A 398 3.97 -10.87 7.04
N GLN A 399 4.59 -12.05 7.05
CA GLN A 399 3.91 -13.33 6.93
C GLN A 399 4.12 -14.13 8.21
N LEU A 400 3.03 -14.43 8.91
CA LEU A 400 3.04 -15.43 9.97
C LEU A 400 2.87 -16.82 9.34
N ASN A 401 3.86 -17.68 9.52
CA ASN A 401 3.81 -19.09 9.13
C ASN A 401 3.66 -19.96 10.39
N VAL A 402 2.43 -20.41 10.64
CA VAL A 402 2.06 -21.28 11.76
C VAL A 402 2.20 -22.73 11.31
N SER A 403 3.08 -23.51 11.95
CA SER A 403 3.40 -24.88 11.51
C SER A 403 3.43 -25.89 12.64
N ILE A 404 2.86 -27.08 12.41
CA ILE A 404 3.10 -28.27 13.21
C ILE A 404 4.30 -29.01 12.57
N PRO A 405 5.41 -29.22 13.31
CA PRO A 405 6.58 -29.92 12.77
C PRO A 405 6.27 -31.40 12.50
N GLU A 406 6.89 -31.95 11.45
CA GLU A 406 6.89 -33.39 11.20
C GLU A 406 7.71 -34.12 12.27
N ASP A 407 7.20 -35.25 12.79
CA ASP A 407 7.91 -36.08 13.76
C ASP A 407 7.91 -37.58 13.37
N ALA A 408 8.15 -38.48 14.31
CA ALA A 408 8.16 -39.93 14.05
C ALA A 408 6.76 -40.54 13.81
N TYR A 409 5.68 -39.80 14.06
CA TYR A 409 4.30 -40.32 14.09
C TYR A 409 3.30 -39.46 13.31
N TYR A 410 3.59 -38.18 13.12
CA TYR A 410 2.74 -37.19 12.48
C TYR A 410 3.42 -36.59 11.24
N ASN A 411 2.65 -36.38 10.18
CA ASN A 411 3.06 -35.56 9.04
C ASN A 411 2.97 -34.08 9.44
N GLY A 412 3.97 -33.29 9.07
CA GLY A 412 3.97 -31.85 9.32
C GLY A 412 2.90 -31.12 8.50
N SER A 413 2.41 -29.99 9.02
CA SER A 413 1.46 -29.11 8.32
C SER A 413 1.75 -27.65 8.62
N SER A 414 1.33 -26.75 7.73
CA SER A 414 1.50 -25.32 7.92
C SER A 414 0.38 -24.50 7.27
N VAL A 415 0.14 -23.33 7.84
CA VAL A 415 -0.78 -22.32 7.33
C VAL A 415 -0.12 -20.94 7.43
N LYS A 416 -0.41 -20.08 6.46
CA LYS A 416 0.17 -18.73 6.34
C LYS A 416 -0.90 -17.67 6.51
N HIS A 417 -0.55 -16.56 7.13
CA HIS A 417 -1.35 -15.34 7.21
C HIS A 417 -0.47 -14.13 6.93
N ASP A 418 -0.80 -13.39 5.88
CA ASP A 418 -0.11 -12.15 5.50
C ASP A 418 -0.81 -10.95 6.16
N PHE A 419 -0.03 -10.02 6.70
CA PHE A 419 -0.55 -8.83 7.40
C PHE A 419 0.40 -7.65 7.27
N GLU A 420 -0.13 -6.44 7.48
CA GLU A 420 0.62 -5.20 7.38
C GLU A 420 0.52 -4.37 8.66
N ILE A 421 1.68 -3.90 9.15
CA ILE A 421 1.75 -2.87 10.18
C ILE A 421 1.94 -1.53 9.46
N THR A 422 0.91 -0.71 9.41
CA THR A 422 0.90 0.58 8.70
C THR A 422 1.43 1.71 9.57
N LYS A 423 1.88 2.80 8.92
CA LYS A 423 2.41 3.99 9.62
C LYS A 423 1.36 4.64 10.52
N ALA A 424 1.81 5.05 11.71
CA ALA A 424 1.01 5.89 12.61
C ALA A 424 1.11 7.37 12.19
N GLU A 425 -0.01 8.08 12.23
CA GLU A 425 -0.03 9.52 11.97
C GLU A 425 0.38 10.30 13.23
N LEU A 426 1.29 11.26 13.04
CA LEU A 426 1.67 12.24 14.06
C LEU A 426 1.11 13.60 13.65
N SER A 427 0.35 14.25 14.51
CA SER A 427 -0.17 15.59 14.28
C SER A 427 0.54 16.63 15.13
N VAL A 428 0.80 17.79 14.54
CA VAL A 428 1.33 18.96 15.24
C VAL A 428 0.17 19.84 15.68
N GLU A 429 -0.13 19.87 16.97
CA GLU A 429 -0.99 20.89 17.56
C GLU A 429 -0.14 22.12 17.88
N VAL A 430 -0.34 23.22 17.17
CA VAL A 430 0.42 24.47 17.36
C VAL A 430 -0.51 25.67 17.52
N LYS A 431 -0.19 26.53 18.49
CA LYS A 431 -0.81 27.84 18.70
C LYS A 431 0.24 28.92 18.55
N VAL A 432 -0.12 30.00 17.87
CA VAL A 432 0.74 31.17 17.61
C VAL A 432 0.20 32.37 18.38
N LYS A 433 1.09 33.22 18.89
CA LYS A 433 0.72 34.39 19.68
C LYS A 433 0.12 35.48 18.81
N ASP A 434 -0.92 36.14 19.33
CA ASP A 434 -1.33 37.46 18.89
C ASP A 434 -0.21 38.48 19.17
N LYS A 435 0.00 39.46 18.29
CA LYS A 435 0.99 40.53 18.48
C LYS A 435 0.44 41.94 18.28
N GLN A 436 1.20 42.94 18.72
CA GLN A 436 1.03 44.31 18.26
C GLN A 436 1.60 44.47 16.84
N TYR A 437 1.06 45.41 16.08
CA TYR A 437 1.57 45.80 14.77
C TYR A 437 2.98 46.38 14.88
N ASP A 438 3.93 45.83 14.14
CA ASP A 438 5.36 46.19 14.11
C ASP A 438 5.90 46.42 12.68
N GLY A 439 5.02 46.29 11.68
CA GLY A 439 5.33 46.36 10.25
C GLY A 439 5.96 45.09 9.65
N LEU A 440 6.03 43.98 10.40
CA LEU A 440 6.69 42.74 9.99
C LEU A 440 5.71 41.55 9.98
N ASN A 441 5.97 40.55 9.14
CA ASN A 441 5.23 39.28 9.12
C ASN A 441 5.79 38.22 10.09
N THR A 442 6.71 38.60 10.98
CA THR A 442 7.26 37.75 12.03
C THR A 442 6.17 37.27 13.00
N ALA A 443 6.16 35.97 13.31
CA ALA A 443 5.24 35.38 14.29
C ALA A 443 6.04 34.62 15.37
N GLU A 444 5.37 34.28 16.49
CA GLU A 444 5.98 33.52 17.59
C GLU A 444 5.04 32.39 18.03
N ILE A 445 5.58 31.18 18.20
CA ILE A 445 4.82 30.04 18.75
C ILE A 445 4.49 30.33 20.23
N GLU A 446 3.24 30.14 20.62
CA GLU A 446 2.80 30.19 22.02
C GLU A 446 2.95 28.81 22.68
N THR A 447 2.44 27.78 22.02
CA THR A 447 2.50 26.38 22.46
C THR A 447 2.59 25.47 21.25
N VAL A 448 3.32 24.37 21.37
CA VAL A 448 3.36 23.30 20.36
C VAL A 448 3.42 21.94 21.04
N THR A 449 2.66 20.98 20.54
CA THR A 449 2.57 19.60 21.03
C THR A 449 2.51 18.61 19.87
N LEU A 450 3.35 17.57 19.92
CA LEU A 450 3.32 16.45 18.99
C LEU A 450 2.38 15.37 19.55
N VAL A 451 1.34 15.02 18.80
CA VAL A 451 0.30 14.06 19.21
C VAL A 451 0.41 12.80 18.36
N GLY A 452 0.16 11.63 18.95
CA GLY A 452 0.17 10.32 18.27
C GLY A 452 1.42 9.45 18.51
N VAL A 453 2.44 9.95 19.23
CA VAL A 453 3.66 9.17 19.53
C VAL A 453 3.32 7.92 20.34
N ALA A 454 3.80 6.76 19.88
CA ALA A 454 3.50 5.47 20.50
C ALA A 454 4.26 5.25 21.83
N GLU A 455 3.71 4.37 22.67
CA GLU A 455 4.25 4.08 24.00
C GLU A 455 5.65 3.46 23.92
N GLY A 456 6.66 4.23 24.33
CA GLY A 456 8.06 3.80 24.44
C GLY A 456 9.02 4.44 23.41
N ASP A 457 8.51 4.96 22.30
CA ASP A 457 9.34 5.70 21.34
C ASP A 457 9.76 7.07 21.91
N GLN A 458 10.91 7.58 21.46
CA GLN A 458 11.39 8.92 21.78
C GLN A 458 11.59 9.70 20.48
N ILE A 459 10.82 10.77 20.30
CA ILE A 459 10.81 11.59 19.09
C ILE A 459 10.83 13.06 19.51
N THR A 460 11.78 13.82 18.98
CA THR A 460 11.85 15.27 19.14
C THR A 460 11.18 15.95 17.95
N LEU A 461 10.27 16.89 18.20
CA LEU A 461 9.72 17.76 17.16
C LEU A 461 10.66 18.94 16.94
N ILE A 462 11.14 19.12 15.70
CA ILE A 462 11.79 20.34 15.25
C ILE A 462 10.71 21.26 14.70
N ASN A 463 10.57 22.44 15.30
CA ASN A 463 9.50 23.37 14.98
C ASN A 463 9.71 24.05 13.62
N GLY A 464 8.64 24.12 12.82
CA GLY A 464 8.56 25.05 11.71
C GLY A 464 8.63 26.50 12.19
N THR A 465 9.31 27.37 11.45
CA THR A 465 9.35 28.81 11.73
C THR A 465 8.05 29.45 11.24
N PRO A 466 7.25 30.11 12.12
CA PRO A 466 5.99 30.72 11.72
C PRO A 466 6.17 32.12 11.11
N THR A 467 5.35 32.44 10.11
CA THR A 467 5.15 33.79 9.57
C THR A 467 3.68 34.06 9.31
N PHE A 468 3.24 35.30 9.51
CA PHE A 468 1.91 35.76 9.11
C PHE A 468 1.83 35.87 7.58
N ALA A 469 0.67 35.54 7.00
CA ALA A 469 0.38 35.72 5.58
C ALA A 469 0.30 37.20 5.15
N SER A 470 0.23 38.14 6.09
CA SER A 470 0.26 39.59 5.85
C SER A 470 1.10 40.31 6.91
N VAL A 471 1.63 41.48 6.55
CA VAL A 471 2.26 42.45 7.46
C VAL A 471 1.24 43.38 8.14
N ASP A 472 0.02 43.48 7.59
CA ASP A 472 -0.99 44.44 8.02
C ASP A 472 -1.76 43.99 9.27
N ALA A 473 -2.28 44.97 10.03
CA ALA A 473 -3.10 44.70 11.20
C ALA A 473 -4.46 44.10 10.81
N GLY A 474 -4.85 43.01 11.46
CA GLY A 474 -6.02 42.22 11.12
C GLY A 474 -6.28 41.07 12.10
N LYS A 475 -7.44 40.43 11.96
CA LYS A 475 -7.86 39.30 12.78
C LYS A 475 -7.85 38.00 12.00
N ASN A 476 -7.59 36.89 12.68
CA ASN A 476 -7.53 35.55 12.10
C ASN A 476 -6.61 35.48 10.86
N ILE A 477 -5.48 36.17 10.88
CA ILE A 477 -4.50 36.14 9.79
C ILE A 477 -3.87 34.75 9.78
N ALA A 478 -3.84 34.11 8.61
CA ALA A 478 -3.25 32.79 8.43
C ALA A 478 -1.76 32.79 8.77
N ILE A 479 -1.31 31.72 9.41
CA ILE A 479 0.12 31.47 9.67
C ILE A 479 0.63 30.44 8.66
N HIS A 480 1.68 30.80 7.94
CA HIS A 480 2.51 29.85 7.22
C HIS A 480 3.64 29.39 8.14
N PHE A 481 4.07 28.14 7.98
CA PHE A 481 5.25 27.60 8.64
C PHE A 481 6.22 27.08 7.59
N THR A 482 7.52 27.12 7.88
CA THR A 482 8.43 26.15 7.26
C THR A 482 8.04 24.74 7.72
N GLU A 483 8.39 23.70 6.96
CA GLU A 483 8.06 22.32 7.36
C GLU A 483 8.54 22.00 8.79
N PHE A 484 7.65 21.44 9.60
CA PHE A 484 8.03 20.76 10.84
C PHE A 484 8.72 19.45 10.47
N THR A 485 9.75 19.07 11.22
CA THR A 485 10.50 17.83 11.00
C THR A 485 10.68 17.08 12.33
N LEU A 486 11.06 15.80 12.24
CA LEU A 486 11.22 14.93 13.41
C LEU A 486 12.69 14.50 13.54
N ASP A 487 13.19 14.47 14.77
CA ASP A 487 14.52 14.00 15.13
C ASP A 487 14.40 12.80 16.09
N ALA A 488 14.80 11.63 15.58
CA ALA A 488 14.84 10.32 16.24
C ALA A 488 15.69 9.35 15.39
N GLU A 489 15.89 8.12 15.87
CA GLU A 489 16.54 7.07 15.07
C GLU A 489 15.70 6.71 13.83
N GLU A 490 16.36 6.39 12.71
CA GLU A 490 15.71 6.22 11.39
C GLU A 490 14.69 5.06 11.38
N ASP A 491 14.96 3.99 12.15
CA ASP A 491 14.02 2.87 12.32
C ASP A 491 12.78 3.25 13.16
N VAL A 492 12.86 4.30 13.98
CA VAL A 492 11.73 4.89 14.72
C VAL A 492 10.92 5.77 13.77
N LEU A 493 11.57 6.70 13.07
CA LEU A 493 10.92 7.63 12.13
C LEU A 493 10.16 6.90 11.01
N ASN A 494 10.70 5.78 10.52
CA ASN A 494 10.04 4.99 9.49
C ASN A 494 8.66 4.41 9.89
N ASN A 495 8.33 4.37 11.19
CA ASN A 495 7.00 3.92 11.64
C ASN A 495 5.90 4.97 11.55
N TYR A 496 6.23 6.21 11.21
CA TYR A 496 5.31 7.34 11.30
C TYR A 496 5.17 8.12 9.99
N THR A 497 4.09 8.89 9.90
CA THR A 497 3.84 9.96 8.93
C THR A 497 3.56 11.24 9.70
N LEU A 498 4.32 12.32 9.45
CA LEU A 498 4.06 13.62 10.08
C LEU A 498 3.03 14.42 9.27
N ILE A 499 1.95 14.82 9.92
CA ILE A 499 0.93 15.72 9.39
C ILE A 499 1.27 17.15 9.80
N GLN A 500 1.54 18.00 8.81
CA GLN A 500 1.82 19.43 9.01
C GLN A 500 0.57 20.16 9.53
N PRO A 501 0.71 21.17 10.39
CA PRO A 501 -0.43 21.90 10.94
C PRO A 501 -1.11 22.77 9.87
N THR A 502 -2.45 22.79 9.88
CA THR A 502 -3.27 23.57 8.94
C THR A 502 -4.32 24.40 9.67
N GLY A 503 -4.85 25.45 9.02
CA GLY A 503 -5.89 26.32 9.60
C GLY A 503 -5.44 27.21 10.77
N VAL A 504 -4.15 27.24 11.08
CA VAL A 504 -3.60 28.06 12.18
C VAL A 504 -3.69 29.54 11.84
N THR A 505 -4.25 30.33 12.76
CA THR A 505 -4.40 31.78 12.62
C THR A 505 -4.04 32.49 13.92
N ALA A 506 -3.61 33.76 13.82
CA ALA A 506 -3.44 34.68 14.94
C ALA A 506 -3.78 36.11 14.54
N ASN A 507 -3.80 37.04 15.49
CA ASN A 507 -4.16 38.44 15.27
C ASN A 507 -2.93 39.37 15.31
N ILE A 508 -2.85 40.31 14.36
CA ILE A 508 -1.96 41.48 14.44
C ILE A 508 -2.83 42.68 14.81
N THR A 509 -2.59 43.30 15.96
CA THR A 509 -3.42 44.38 16.49
C THR A 509 -2.70 45.72 16.43
N ASN A 510 -3.35 46.75 15.83
CA ASN A 510 -2.88 48.13 15.93
C ASN A 510 -3.90 48.94 16.75
N ALA A 511 -3.60 49.11 18.04
CA ALA A 511 -4.45 49.86 18.98
C ALA A 511 -3.63 50.76 19.94
N TRP A 512 -2.31 50.87 19.76
CA TRP A 512 -1.45 51.72 20.57
C TRP A 512 -1.51 53.16 20.06
N ILE A 513 -2.17 54.01 20.84
CA ILE A 513 -2.19 55.47 20.68
C ILE A 513 -1.11 56.04 21.60
N PRO A 514 -0.06 56.72 21.09
CA PRO A 514 1.05 57.16 21.93
C PRO A 514 0.72 58.39 22.77
N THR A 515 1.32 58.44 23.95
CA THR A 515 1.09 59.46 24.97
C THR A 515 2.07 60.61 24.80
N LYS A 516 1.55 61.80 24.48
CA LYS A 516 2.32 63.05 24.44
C LYS A 516 2.99 63.32 25.79
N ASP A 517 4.15 63.95 25.73
CA ASP A 517 5.12 64.19 26.82
C ASP A 517 5.78 62.93 27.42
N VAL A 518 5.22 61.74 27.23
CA VAL A 518 5.76 60.45 27.72
C VAL A 518 6.55 59.69 26.66
N GLU A 519 6.07 59.66 25.41
CA GLU A 519 6.67 58.88 24.30
C GLU A 519 7.19 59.79 23.18
N TYR A 520 6.60 60.98 23.02
CA TYR A 520 7.11 62.07 22.18
C TYR A 520 6.78 63.44 22.80
N THR A 521 7.45 64.49 22.34
CA THR A 521 7.21 65.90 22.69
C THR A 521 7.07 66.73 21.42
N THR A 522 6.36 67.87 21.48
CA THR A 522 6.35 68.87 20.39
C THR A 522 7.01 70.17 20.86
N SER A 523 7.42 71.04 19.93
CA SER A 523 7.64 72.46 20.23
C SER A 523 6.42 72.99 20.99
N GLN A 524 6.65 73.68 22.11
CA GLN A 524 5.56 74.29 22.87
C GLN A 524 5.19 75.62 22.18
N PRO A 525 3.92 75.82 21.79
CA PRO A 525 3.47 77.12 21.34
C PRO A 525 3.49 78.13 22.50
N ASN A 526 3.54 79.40 22.15
CA ASN A 526 3.37 80.49 23.09
C ASN A 526 1.91 80.61 23.59
N ALA A 527 1.61 81.61 24.42
CA ALA A 527 0.28 81.81 24.99
C ALA A 527 -0.84 82.05 23.95
N ASN A 528 -0.48 82.45 22.72
CA ASN A 528 -1.39 82.73 21.61
C ASN A 528 -1.55 81.53 20.65
N GLY A 529 -0.82 80.42 20.85
CA GLY A 529 -0.90 79.20 20.03
C GLY A 529 0.16 79.09 18.93
N TRP A 530 1.08 80.05 18.83
CA TRP A 530 2.08 80.15 17.75
C TRP A 530 3.47 79.62 18.17
N VAL A 531 4.25 79.17 17.18
CA VAL A 531 5.70 78.93 17.28
C VAL A 531 6.46 79.82 16.28
N LYS A 532 7.70 80.19 16.62
CA LYS A 532 8.56 81.11 15.85
C LYS A 532 9.87 80.52 15.31
N GLU A 533 10.02 79.21 15.51
CA GLU A 533 11.08 78.36 14.99
C GLU A 533 10.40 77.08 14.48
N ASP A 534 11.08 76.28 13.65
CA ASP A 534 10.48 75.07 13.07
C ASP A 534 9.76 74.20 14.11
N PHE A 535 8.55 73.78 13.78
CA PHE A 535 7.72 72.95 14.66
C PHE A 535 8.31 71.54 14.75
N LYS A 536 9.06 71.27 15.81
CA LYS A 536 9.74 70.00 16.05
C LYS A 536 8.82 69.04 16.78
N ILE A 537 8.83 67.78 16.35
CA ILE A 537 8.31 66.64 17.10
C ILE A 537 9.52 65.78 17.45
N GLN A 538 9.75 65.53 18.73
CA GLN A 538 10.92 64.80 19.25
C GLN A 538 10.48 63.55 20.00
N ALA A 539 10.99 62.38 19.60
CA ALA A 539 10.79 61.14 20.35
C ALA A 539 11.50 61.18 21.71
N LYS A 540 10.93 60.50 22.71
CA LYS A 540 11.63 60.22 23.97
C LYS A 540 12.62 59.06 23.80
N GLU A 541 13.44 58.83 24.82
CA GLU A 541 14.32 57.67 24.90
C GLU A 541 13.51 56.36 24.80
N GLY A 542 13.96 55.41 23.95
CA GLY A 542 13.21 54.19 23.64
C GLY A 542 12.19 54.32 22.50
N TYR A 543 12.07 55.49 21.85
CA TYR A 543 11.10 55.72 20.76
C TYR A 543 11.71 56.35 19.50
N LEU A 544 11.07 56.16 18.35
CA LEU A 544 11.41 56.75 17.05
C LEU A 544 10.14 57.27 16.36
N LEU A 545 10.28 58.24 15.44
CA LEU A 545 9.19 58.84 14.66
C LEU A 545 9.36 58.56 13.16
N ALA A 546 8.26 58.43 12.41
CA ALA A 546 8.27 58.43 10.95
C ALA A 546 6.95 58.95 10.36
N LEU A 547 6.99 59.48 9.14
CA LEU A 547 5.80 59.93 8.39
C LEU A 547 5.04 58.75 7.74
N GLY A 548 5.72 57.62 7.50
CA GLY A 548 5.15 56.36 7.03
C GLY A 548 5.54 55.18 7.94
N ASN A 549 4.75 54.11 7.89
CA ASN A 549 4.91 52.91 8.72
C ASN A 549 5.18 51.60 7.95
N LYS A 550 5.03 51.59 6.62
CA LYS A 550 5.13 50.39 5.77
C LYS A 550 6.58 49.98 5.49
N ALA A 551 7.00 48.85 6.05
CA ALA A 551 8.33 48.27 5.81
C ALA A 551 8.57 47.75 4.37
N ASP A 552 7.63 47.97 3.44
CA ASP A 552 7.73 47.60 2.01
C ASP A 552 8.32 48.70 1.12
N GLY A 553 8.62 49.89 1.67
CA GLY A 553 9.23 51.01 0.95
C GLY A 553 8.25 52.02 0.34
N SER A 554 6.93 51.79 0.43
CA SER A 554 5.94 52.75 -0.07
C SER A 554 5.62 53.86 0.95
N ARG A 555 6.15 55.06 0.66
CA ARG A 555 6.25 56.27 1.52
C ARG A 555 7.30 56.16 2.64
N SER A 556 7.96 57.28 2.94
CA SER A 556 9.19 57.33 3.76
C SER A 556 9.03 56.74 5.17
N THR A 557 9.72 55.63 5.41
CA THR A 557 9.86 54.96 6.72
C THR A 557 11.22 55.26 7.37
N ASN A 558 11.77 56.45 7.14
CA ASN A 558 13.03 56.88 7.74
C ASN A 558 12.82 57.22 9.22
N TRP A 559 12.87 56.19 10.07
CA TRP A 559 12.69 56.30 11.52
C TRP A 559 13.77 57.21 12.15
N SER A 560 13.35 58.36 12.68
CA SER A 560 14.21 59.40 13.23
C SER A 560 13.93 59.64 14.73
N LYS A 561 14.77 60.45 15.38
CA LYS A 561 14.48 61.00 16.72
C LYS A 561 13.73 62.34 16.67
N GLU A 562 13.72 63.01 15.51
CA GLU A 562 13.07 64.31 15.31
C GLU A 562 12.40 64.37 13.93
N LEU A 563 11.19 64.94 13.88
CA LEU A 563 10.52 65.43 12.68
C LEU A 563 10.35 66.95 12.82
N ALA A 564 10.30 67.69 11.71
CA ALA A 564 10.14 69.13 11.71
C ALA A 564 9.14 69.60 10.64
N GLY A 565 8.29 70.55 11.00
CA GLY A 565 7.45 71.32 10.08
C GLY A 565 7.97 72.75 9.98
N SER A 566 8.28 73.20 8.76
CA SER A 566 8.93 74.49 8.49
C SER A 566 8.07 75.47 7.69
N GLU A 567 6.89 75.05 7.25
CA GLU A 567 5.91 75.83 6.48
C GLU A 567 5.16 76.81 7.39
N GLU A 568 5.12 78.09 7.00
CA GLU A 568 4.42 79.14 7.76
C GLU A 568 2.90 79.05 7.62
N GLY A 569 2.18 79.67 8.55
CA GLY A 569 0.74 79.57 8.71
C GLY A 569 0.30 78.36 9.52
N ALA A 570 -0.97 77.96 9.36
CA ALA A 570 -1.60 76.89 10.14
C ALA A 570 -1.51 75.54 9.41
N ASN A 571 -0.67 74.64 9.93
CA ASN A 571 -0.26 73.39 9.28
C ASN A 571 -0.36 72.19 10.24
N SER A 572 -0.15 70.98 9.72
CA SER A 572 -0.18 69.75 10.53
C SER A 572 0.82 68.70 10.04
N ILE A 573 1.25 67.83 10.96
CA ILE A 573 2.12 66.69 10.68
C ILE A 573 1.38 65.41 11.05
N GLU A 574 1.17 64.53 10.07
CA GLU A 574 0.77 63.14 10.33
C GLU A 574 2.02 62.26 10.49
N PHE A 575 2.08 61.48 11.57
CA PHE A 575 3.23 60.61 11.88
C PHE A 575 2.84 59.37 12.69
N TYR A 576 3.82 58.49 12.88
CA TYR A 576 3.76 57.29 13.71
C TYR A 576 4.91 57.30 14.72
N VAL A 577 4.70 56.68 15.88
CA VAL A 577 5.76 56.36 16.85
C VAL A 577 6.06 54.87 16.78
N LYS A 578 7.34 54.52 16.89
CA LYS A 578 7.83 53.15 17.05
C LYS A 578 8.53 52.99 18.40
N ASN A 579 8.26 51.91 19.12
CA ASN A 579 8.99 51.54 20.33
C ASN A 579 10.24 50.73 19.94
N GLU A 580 11.42 51.16 20.38
CA GLU A 580 12.71 50.56 20.02
C GLU A 580 12.95 49.19 20.68
N GLN A 581 12.31 48.90 21.81
CA GLN A 581 12.48 47.64 22.55
C GLN A 581 11.56 46.52 22.03
N THR A 582 10.31 46.85 21.69
CA THR A 582 9.30 45.87 21.25
C THR A 582 9.12 45.82 19.73
N GLY A 583 9.64 46.82 19.01
CA GLY A 583 9.45 46.96 17.56
C GLY A 583 8.05 47.46 17.15
N ALA A 584 7.09 47.52 18.08
CA ALA A 584 5.72 47.93 17.83
C ALA A 584 5.63 49.35 17.25
N ILE A 585 4.65 49.57 16.38
CA ILE A 585 4.35 50.83 15.70
C ILE A 585 2.91 51.24 16.05
N SER A 586 2.70 52.53 16.27
CA SER A 586 1.43 53.09 16.71
C SER A 586 0.33 53.12 15.64
N THR A 587 -0.87 53.56 16.05
CA THR A 587 -1.82 54.20 15.15
C THR A 587 -1.25 55.51 14.62
N ARG A 588 -1.79 56.04 13.50
CA ARG A 588 -1.39 57.36 13.01
C ARG A 588 -1.81 58.45 14.00
N ILE A 589 -0.94 59.46 14.14
CA ILE A 589 -1.12 60.64 15.00
C ILE A 589 -1.11 61.87 14.11
N THR A 590 -1.86 62.91 14.49
CA THR A 590 -1.84 64.21 13.82
C THR A 590 -1.58 65.30 14.86
N GLU A 591 -0.51 66.06 14.68
CA GLU A 591 -0.20 67.25 15.50
C GLU A 591 -0.37 68.50 14.63
N ASN A 592 -1.06 69.52 15.17
CA ASN A 592 -1.36 70.77 14.45
C ASN A 592 -0.54 71.91 15.06
N TYR A 593 -0.05 72.83 14.22
CA TYR A 593 0.77 73.95 14.63
C TYR A 593 0.46 75.22 13.83
N GLN A 594 0.85 76.38 14.37
CA GLN A 594 0.84 77.66 13.67
C GLN A 594 2.25 78.25 13.75
N LEU A 595 2.88 78.50 12.60
CA LEU A 595 4.28 78.91 12.49
C LEU A 595 4.39 80.27 11.79
N ASP A 596 5.10 81.19 12.42
CA ASP A 596 5.43 82.50 11.86
C ASP A 596 6.86 82.87 12.28
N LYS A 597 7.77 83.01 11.31
CA LYS A 597 9.18 83.37 11.52
C LYS A 597 9.45 84.81 11.09
N THR A 598 8.45 85.47 10.48
CA THR A 598 8.58 86.80 9.93
C THR A 598 8.62 87.83 11.07
N LYS A 599 9.24 88.98 10.82
CA LYS A 599 9.34 90.06 11.81
C LYS A 599 8.48 91.23 11.34
N PRO A 600 7.68 91.86 12.23
CA PRO A 600 6.91 93.05 11.90
C PRO A 600 7.77 94.13 11.24
N GLU A 601 7.39 94.59 10.05
CA GLU A 601 8.10 95.65 9.35
C GLU A 601 7.62 97.03 9.83
N VAL A 602 8.56 97.97 9.98
CA VAL A 602 8.30 99.30 10.56
C VAL A 602 8.66 100.38 9.56
N HIS A 603 7.64 100.96 8.94
CA HIS A 603 7.78 101.96 7.89
C HIS A 603 7.75 103.39 8.45
N GLY A 604 8.67 104.24 7.98
CA GLY A 604 8.77 105.65 8.37
C GLY A 604 9.79 105.97 9.47
N LEU A 605 10.38 104.95 10.11
CA LEU A 605 11.52 105.11 11.03
C LEU A 605 12.77 104.44 10.48
N GLU A 606 13.90 105.13 10.56
CA GLU A 606 15.23 104.57 10.33
C GLU A 606 15.97 104.43 11.66
N LYS A 607 16.70 103.32 11.81
CA LYS A 607 17.42 103.02 13.05
C LYS A 607 18.49 104.07 13.37
N ASP A 608 18.56 104.46 14.64
CA ASP A 608 19.49 105.43 15.23
C ASP A 608 19.35 106.87 14.67
N LYS A 609 18.30 107.16 13.89
CA LYS A 609 18.05 108.46 13.27
C LYS A 609 17.43 109.48 14.22
N VAL A 610 17.67 110.76 13.90
CA VAL A 610 17.13 111.93 14.63
C VAL A 610 16.06 112.61 13.78
N TYR A 611 14.95 112.98 14.43
CA TYR A 611 13.78 113.66 13.86
C TYR A 611 13.45 114.93 14.67
N CYS A 612 12.52 115.77 14.21
CA CYS A 612 12.13 117.02 14.88
C CYS A 612 10.65 117.05 15.26
N ILE A 613 10.37 117.57 16.47
CA ILE A 613 9.06 117.86 17.06
C ILE A 613 8.20 116.60 17.29
N GLU A 614 7.69 116.02 16.21
CA GLU A 614 6.91 114.79 16.18
C GLU A 614 7.20 113.99 14.90
N ILE A 615 7.11 112.67 14.99
CA ILE A 615 7.26 111.78 13.82
C ILE A 615 6.20 110.68 13.87
N THR A 616 5.69 110.30 12.70
CA THR A 616 4.68 109.26 12.53
C THR A 616 5.23 108.06 11.80
N PHE A 617 4.82 106.86 12.20
CA PHE A 617 5.24 105.61 11.58
C PHE A 617 4.08 104.60 11.49
N THR A 618 4.23 103.61 10.61
CA THR A 618 3.26 102.50 10.44
C THR A 618 3.96 101.17 10.64
N VAL A 619 3.20 100.17 11.07
CA VAL A 619 3.66 98.78 11.14
C VAL A 619 2.92 97.98 10.07
N GLU A 620 3.68 97.23 9.27
CA GLU A 620 3.13 96.24 8.35
C GLU A 620 3.31 94.86 8.96
N GLU A 621 2.20 94.35 9.51
CA GLU A 621 2.09 93.04 10.16
C GLU A 621 0.63 92.59 10.12
N THR A 622 0.40 91.30 9.86
CA THR A 622 -0.93 90.66 9.86
C THR A 622 -1.32 90.11 11.23
N ASN A 623 -0.33 89.61 11.99
CA ASN A 623 -0.50 88.94 13.28
C ASN A 623 -0.10 89.84 14.46
N LEU A 624 -0.29 91.17 14.36
CA LEU A 624 0.27 92.13 15.33
C LEU A 624 -0.28 91.90 16.74
N ASP A 625 0.60 91.87 17.74
CA ASP A 625 0.23 91.80 19.18
C ASP A 625 0.36 93.18 19.82
N VAL A 626 1.55 93.79 19.79
CA VAL A 626 1.79 95.05 20.51
C VAL A 626 2.91 95.92 19.94
N VAL A 627 2.71 97.24 20.02
CA VAL A 627 3.71 98.28 19.72
C VAL A 627 4.01 99.06 21.00
N LYS A 628 5.30 99.21 21.33
CA LYS A 628 5.79 99.87 22.55
C LYS A 628 6.85 100.92 22.23
N ALA A 629 6.85 102.02 22.97
CA ALA A 629 7.94 102.99 23.02
C ALA A 629 8.41 103.16 24.47
N ASN A 630 9.67 102.85 24.74
CA ASN A 630 10.25 102.82 26.09
C ASN A 630 9.38 102.01 27.07
N GLU A 631 9.17 100.73 26.76
CA GLU A 631 8.30 99.77 27.48
C GLU A 631 6.78 100.09 27.49
N LYS A 632 6.39 101.36 27.24
CA LYS A 632 4.98 101.78 27.25
C LYS A 632 4.29 101.52 25.91
N GLU A 633 3.10 100.92 25.98
CA GLU A 633 2.27 100.62 24.81
C GLU A 633 1.76 101.88 24.10
N LEU A 634 1.76 101.83 22.76
CA LEU A 634 1.23 102.85 21.87
C LEU A 634 -0.07 102.36 21.21
N THR A 635 -1.11 103.18 21.27
CA THR A 635 -2.32 103.00 20.46
C THR A 635 -2.16 103.71 19.12
N PRO A 636 -2.40 103.05 17.97
CA PRO A 636 -2.45 103.75 16.69
C PRO A 636 -3.71 104.62 16.58
N ASN A 637 -3.72 105.50 15.59
CA ASN A 637 -4.95 106.18 15.16
C ASN A 637 -5.79 105.31 14.20
N GLU A 638 -6.93 105.85 13.74
CA GLU A 638 -7.89 105.18 12.83
C GLU A 638 -7.32 104.72 11.46
N LYS A 639 -6.04 104.99 11.18
CA LYS A 639 -5.33 104.59 9.95
C LYS A 639 -4.12 103.69 10.22
N ASN A 640 -4.04 103.06 11.40
CA ASN A 640 -2.88 102.25 11.84
C ASN A 640 -1.55 103.02 11.91
N VAL A 641 -1.60 104.35 12.06
CA VAL A 641 -0.42 105.21 12.22
C VAL A 641 -0.16 105.49 13.69
N TYR A 642 1.10 105.32 14.10
CA TYR A 642 1.62 105.60 15.44
C TYR A 642 2.38 106.94 15.45
N THR A 643 2.40 107.65 16.59
CA THR A 643 3.05 108.96 16.72
C THR A 643 4.04 108.97 17.88
N LEU A 644 5.22 109.55 17.66
CA LEU A 644 6.25 109.80 18.68
C LEU A 644 6.46 111.31 18.84
N THR A 645 6.37 111.79 20.08
CA THR A 645 6.71 113.16 20.46
C THR A 645 8.19 113.28 20.84
N ALA A 646 8.65 114.50 21.11
CA ALA A 646 9.99 114.79 21.66
C ALA A 646 10.47 113.79 22.74
N GLY A 647 11.69 113.26 22.58
CA GLY A 647 12.30 112.27 23.48
C GLY A 647 13.27 111.34 22.76
N LYS A 648 14.00 110.50 23.52
CA LYS A 648 14.65 109.30 22.99
C LYS A 648 13.70 108.12 23.16
N HIS A 649 13.53 107.32 22.12
CA HIS A 649 12.59 106.19 22.12
C HIS A 649 13.26 104.92 21.61
N GLN A 650 13.18 103.86 22.40
CA GLN A 650 13.30 102.49 21.94
C GLN A 650 11.91 102.00 21.55
N ILE A 651 11.69 101.77 20.26
CA ILE A 651 10.48 101.20 19.70
C ILE A 651 10.65 99.68 19.63
N THR A 652 9.74 98.95 20.27
CA THR A 652 9.62 97.49 20.21
C THR A 652 8.27 97.18 19.57
N VAL A 653 8.30 96.38 18.51
CA VAL A 653 7.11 95.87 17.82
C VAL A 653 7.14 94.35 17.90
N VAL A 654 6.03 93.74 18.33
CA VAL A 654 5.90 92.30 18.54
C VAL A 654 4.62 91.77 17.90
N ASP A 655 4.73 90.64 17.21
CA ASP A 655 3.60 89.86 16.69
C ASP A 655 3.04 88.86 17.73
N GLN A 656 2.00 88.14 17.34
CA GLN A 656 1.40 87.09 18.17
C GLN A 656 2.25 85.81 18.28
N ALA A 657 3.31 85.67 17.49
CA ALA A 657 4.30 84.58 17.60
C ALA A 657 5.45 84.88 18.57
N GLY A 658 5.69 86.15 18.88
CA GLY A 658 6.81 86.62 19.69
C GLY A 658 8.09 86.90 18.88
N ASN A 659 7.94 87.24 17.60
CA ASN A 659 8.99 87.86 16.79
C ASN A 659 9.03 89.36 17.08
N GLU A 660 10.25 89.91 17.25
CA GLU A 660 10.44 91.29 17.69
C GLU A 660 11.27 92.10 16.69
N THR A 661 10.80 93.29 16.35
CA THR A 661 11.57 94.36 15.68
C THR A 661 11.85 95.48 16.68
N VAL A 662 13.14 95.82 16.85
CA VAL A 662 13.60 96.85 17.80
C VAL A 662 14.36 97.96 17.08
N LEU A 663 13.90 99.20 17.24
CA LEU A 663 14.50 100.40 16.65
C LEU A 663 14.76 101.44 17.75
N ALA A 664 15.90 102.10 17.72
CA ALA A 664 16.16 103.28 18.54
C ALA A 664 16.03 104.54 17.67
N VAL A 665 15.33 105.57 18.14
CA VAL A 665 15.20 106.87 17.46
C VAL A 665 15.25 108.02 18.46
N THR A 666 15.61 109.22 18.01
CA THR A 666 15.52 110.45 18.81
C THR A 666 14.62 111.47 18.12
N VAL A 667 13.70 112.08 18.85
CA VAL A 667 12.87 113.19 18.39
C VAL A 667 13.27 114.44 19.20
N ASN A 668 13.81 115.45 18.53
CA ASN A 668 14.18 116.72 19.16
C ASN A 668 12.91 117.52 19.52
N ALA A 669 12.92 118.24 20.64
CA ALA A 669 11.77 119.06 21.05
C ALA A 669 11.50 120.27 20.14
N GLU A 670 12.55 120.76 19.46
CA GLU A 670 12.54 121.95 18.62
C GLU A 670 13.40 121.70 17.36
N HIS A 671 13.27 122.57 16.36
CA HIS A 671 14.18 122.56 15.20
C HIS A 671 15.58 123.04 15.60
N THR A 672 16.63 122.35 15.11
CA THR A 672 18.02 122.72 15.33
C THR A 672 18.54 123.53 14.14
N PRO A 673 18.63 124.88 14.20
CA PRO A 673 19.05 125.69 13.07
C PRO A 673 20.51 125.43 12.65
N ASN A 674 20.83 125.67 11.38
CA ASN A 674 22.20 125.74 10.88
C ASN A 674 22.88 127.06 11.31
N ALA A 675 24.16 127.21 10.97
CA ALA A 675 24.85 128.46 11.17
C ALA A 675 24.29 129.55 10.22
N ASP A 676 23.92 130.69 10.79
CA ASP A 676 23.58 131.91 10.06
C ASP A 676 24.87 132.50 9.47
N ASP A 677 24.95 132.64 8.15
CA ASP A 677 26.15 133.10 7.42
C ASP A 677 26.26 134.63 7.36
N SER A 678 25.32 135.36 7.98
CA SER A 678 25.21 136.83 7.95
C SER A 678 24.89 137.42 6.57
N ASP A 679 24.44 136.59 5.63
CA ASP A 679 23.83 137.03 4.38
C ASP A 679 22.29 136.93 4.49
N CYS A 680 21.56 138.04 4.31
CA CYS A 680 20.10 137.98 4.44
C CYS A 680 19.41 137.21 3.31
N THR A 681 20.11 136.87 2.22
CA THR A 681 19.57 136.06 1.11
C THR A 681 19.64 134.55 1.39
N THR A 682 20.39 134.10 2.41
CA THR A 682 20.41 132.69 2.83
C THR A 682 19.33 132.44 3.91
N PRO A 683 18.41 131.46 3.72
CA PRO A 683 17.49 131.07 4.76
C PRO A 683 18.17 130.18 5.82
N VAL A 684 17.95 130.45 7.11
CA VAL A 684 18.41 129.56 8.18
C VAL A 684 17.46 128.35 8.21
N THR A 685 18.02 127.17 8.06
CA THR A 685 17.30 125.89 7.90
C THR A 685 17.66 124.90 9.01
N CYS A 686 16.76 123.98 9.33
CA CYS A 686 16.99 122.97 10.34
C CYS A 686 17.99 121.91 9.85
N THR A 687 19.11 121.75 10.55
CA THR A 687 20.17 120.76 10.26
C THR A 687 19.69 119.30 10.28
N VAL A 688 18.54 119.02 10.88
CA VAL A 688 17.98 117.66 11.05
C VAL A 688 16.89 117.35 9.99
N CYS A 689 16.17 118.35 9.49
CA CYS A 689 14.99 118.13 8.64
C CYS A 689 14.76 119.16 7.52
N GLY A 690 15.70 120.09 7.28
CA GLY A 690 15.65 121.08 6.19
C GLY A 690 14.62 122.21 6.34
N ALA A 691 13.67 122.11 7.28
CA ALA A 691 12.63 123.12 7.50
C ALA A 691 13.22 124.52 7.75
N VAL A 692 12.67 125.55 7.12
CA VAL A 692 13.12 126.94 7.27
C VAL A 692 12.75 127.45 8.67
N VAL A 693 13.74 128.00 9.37
CA VAL A 693 13.63 128.59 10.72
C VAL A 693 13.66 130.13 10.66
N LYS A 694 14.30 130.70 9.62
CA LYS A 694 14.33 132.14 9.30
C LYS A 694 14.33 132.30 7.77
N GLU A 695 13.36 133.01 7.24
CA GLU A 695 13.20 133.25 5.79
C GLU A 695 14.27 134.17 5.20
N ALA A 696 14.56 133.99 3.90
CA ALA A 696 15.46 134.83 3.12
C ALA A 696 14.82 136.16 2.68
N GLN A 697 15.65 137.19 2.47
CA GLN A 697 15.26 138.56 2.12
C GLN A 697 16.26 139.17 1.13
N GLU A 698 15.79 139.86 0.09
CA GLU A 698 16.66 140.55 -0.87
C GLU A 698 17.36 141.77 -0.26
N HIS A 699 18.64 141.98 -0.59
CA HIS A 699 19.40 143.15 -0.10
C HIS A 699 18.80 144.48 -0.54
N SER A 700 18.83 145.47 0.36
CA SER A 700 18.56 146.89 0.05
C SER A 700 19.83 147.72 0.28
N PHE A 701 20.09 148.69 -0.61
CA PHE A 701 21.26 149.56 -0.58
C PHE A 701 20.85 151.01 -0.88
N THR A 702 20.41 151.77 0.12
CA THR A 702 19.84 153.12 -0.11
C THR A 702 20.82 154.29 -0.09
N THR A 703 21.99 154.17 0.56
CA THR A 703 22.88 155.32 0.84
C THR A 703 24.33 155.07 0.44
N TYR A 704 24.89 155.85 -0.50
CA TYR A 704 26.25 155.71 -1.03
C TYR A 704 27.18 156.87 -0.64
N THR A 705 28.45 156.57 -0.33
CA THR A 705 29.52 157.53 0.02
C THR A 705 30.75 157.40 -0.88
N SER A 706 31.38 158.50 -1.29
CA SER A 706 32.49 158.52 -2.26
C SER A 706 33.84 158.05 -1.69
N ASP A 707 34.49 157.11 -2.41
CA ASP A 707 35.72 156.43 -2.02
C ASP A 707 37.00 157.24 -2.35
N SER A 708 36.84 158.42 -3.01
CA SER A 708 37.90 159.44 -3.18
C SER A 708 39.18 158.99 -3.91
N ASN A 709 39.04 158.11 -4.92
CA ASN A 709 40.12 157.32 -5.53
C ASN A 709 40.35 157.57 -7.05
N ALA A 710 39.88 158.69 -7.61
CA ALA A 710 39.99 159.01 -9.03
C ALA A 710 41.45 159.09 -9.56
N GLY A 711 41.65 158.73 -10.82
CA GLY A 711 42.96 158.50 -11.44
C GLY A 711 43.18 159.17 -12.79
N CYS A 712 44.30 158.86 -13.46
CA CYS A 712 44.70 159.62 -14.66
C CYS A 712 43.80 159.44 -15.89
N LEU A 713 43.09 158.32 -16.06
CA LEU A 713 42.13 158.13 -17.16
C LEU A 713 40.86 157.41 -16.67
N THR A 714 40.62 157.44 -15.36
CA THR A 714 39.59 156.67 -14.67
C THR A 714 38.96 157.51 -13.58
N ASP A 715 37.64 157.51 -13.54
CA ASP A 715 36.87 158.19 -12.51
C ASP A 715 36.94 157.43 -11.17
N GLY A 716 36.49 158.05 -10.08
CA GLY A 716 36.42 157.43 -8.76
C GLY A 716 35.23 156.47 -8.58
N THR A 717 35.07 155.95 -7.38
CA THR A 717 33.95 155.08 -6.96
C THR A 717 33.24 155.59 -5.70
N LYS A 718 32.09 154.99 -5.38
CA LYS A 718 31.33 155.22 -4.14
C LYS A 718 30.63 153.94 -3.67
N THR A 719 30.57 153.72 -2.37
CA THR A 719 30.12 152.46 -1.73
C THR A 719 28.92 152.67 -0.79
N ALA A 720 28.04 151.67 -0.69
CA ALA A 720 26.91 151.56 0.22
C ALA A 720 26.94 150.23 1.02
N GLU A 721 26.38 150.23 2.22
CA GLU A 721 26.17 149.01 3.05
C GLU A 721 24.71 148.55 2.96
N CYS A 722 24.42 147.29 3.29
CA CYS A 722 23.07 146.72 3.25
C CYS A 722 22.19 147.28 4.38
N ASP A 723 20.96 147.71 4.06
CA ASP A 723 20.05 148.33 5.04
C ASP A 723 19.39 147.33 6.03
N HIS A 724 19.71 146.02 5.94
CA HIS A 724 19.09 144.95 6.74
C HIS A 724 19.90 144.62 8.00
N GLU A 725 19.25 144.62 9.17
CA GLU A 725 19.94 144.44 10.47
C GLU A 725 20.66 143.08 10.57
N GLY A 726 21.99 143.14 10.72
CA GLY A 726 22.86 141.97 10.79
C GLY A 726 23.45 141.50 9.45
N CYS A 727 23.02 142.06 8.31
CA CYS A 727 23.61 141.73 7.02
C CYS A 727 24.87 142.57 6.75
N THR A 728 26.00 141.92 6.44
CA THR A 728 27.30 142.60 6.24
C THR A 728 27.65 142.88 4.78
N GLN A 729 26.72 142.67 3.84
CA GLN A 729 26.98 142.86 2.41
C GLN A 729 27.06 144.35 2.04
N THR A 730 27.88 144.67 1.04
CA THR A 730 28.13 146.05 0.57
C THR A 730 28.12 146.12 -0.97
N LYS A 731 27.97 147.34 -1.52
CA LYS A 731 27.84 147.57 -2.95
C LYS A 731 28.56 148.85 -3.39
N THR A 732 29.57 148.71 -4.24
CA THR A 732 30.34 149.81 -4.84
C THR A 732 29.90 150.08 -6.28
N VAL A 733 29.85 151.36 -6.67
CA VAL A 733 29.54 151.84 -8.03
C VAL A 733 30.47 152.99 -8.44
N ALA A 734 30.51 153.36 -9.72
CA ALA A 734 31.34 154.46 -10.22
C ALA A 734 30.82 155.86 -9.81
N ASP A 735 31.73 156.83 -9.76
CA ASP A 735 31.48 158.25 -9.46
C ASP A 735 31.99 159.12 -10.64
N GLU A 736 31.25 159.03 -11.76
CA GLU A 736 31.64 159.47 -13.10
C GLU A 736 32.01 160.96 -13.22
N GLY A 737 33.08 161.27 -13.95
CA GLY A 737 33.51 162.63 -14.34
C GLY A 737 34.73 163.23 -13.60
N SER A 738 35.80 162.47 -13.32
CA SER A 738 36.89 162.86 -12.40
C SER A 738 38.36 162.59 -12.84
N ALA A 739 38.65 162.25 -14.10
CA ALA A 739 40.00 161.85 -14.60
C ALA A 739 40.98 162.95 -15.17
N LEU A 740 42.23 162.57 -15.56
CA LEU A 740 43.39 163.47 -15.91
C LEU A 740 44.19 163.17 -17.24
N GLY A 741 45.44 162.63 -17.24
CA GLY A 741 46.22 162.34 -18.48
C GLY A 741 47.65 161.71 -18.37
N HIS A 742 48.32 161.38 -19.50
CA HIS A 742 49.58 160.56 -19.62
C HIS A 742 50.60 161.01 -20.72
N ASP A 743 51.86 160.49 -20.72
CA ASP A 743 53.04 161.01 -21.51
C ASP A 743 54.27 160.02 -21.60
N TRP A 744 54.81 159.67 -22.79
CA TRP A 744 55.59 158.40 -23.04
C TRP A 744 57.05 158.49 -23.59
N GLY A 745 57.67 157.33 -23.93
CA GLY A 745 59.11 157.15 -24.31
C GLY A 745 59.44 156.10 -25.41
N GLU A 746 60.68 155.59 -25.42
CA GLU A 746 61.30 154.68 -26.42
C GLU A 746 61.34 153.20 -25.95
N TRP A 747 61.51 152.24 -26.89
CA TRP A 747 61.35 150.77 -26.68
C TRP A 747 62.67 149.96 -26.58
N GLU A 748 62.65 148.82 -25.86
CA GLU A 748 63.76 147.88 -25.64
C GLU A 748 63.29 146.40 -25.54
N THR A 749 64.03 145.43 -26.11
CA THR A 749 63.69 144.00 -26.12
C THR A 749 63.91 143.31 -24.75
N VAL A 750 63.03 142.38 -24.35
CA VAL A 750 63.03 141.75 -23.00
C VAL A 750 63.17 140.23 -23.02
N THR A 751 62.44 139.49 -23.87
CA THR A 751 62.43 138.01 -23.88
C THR A 751 62.26 137.43 -25.30
N SER A 752 62.86 136.26 -25.58
CA SER A 752 62.77 135.52 -26.86
C SER A 752 61.72 134.39 -26.79
N PRO A 753 60.96 134.11 -27.87
CA PRO A 753 59.97 133.04 -27.91
C PRO A 753 60.57 131.61 -28.00
N ASP A 754 59.78 130.61 -27.58
CA ASP A 754 60.04 129.16 -27.72
C ASP A 754 58.91 128.46 -28.51
N CYS A 755 58.72 127.13 -28.38
CA CYS A 755 57.71 126.37 -29.13
C CYS A 755 56.26 126.77 -28.80
N GLU A 756 55.97 127.16 -27.55
CA GLU A 756 54.62 127.55 -27.10
C GLU A 756 54.56 128.99 -26.57
N ASN A 757 55.67 129.49 -26.00
CA ASN A 757 55.71 130.76 -25.30
C ASN A 757 56.18 131.93 -26.19
N LYS A 758 55.55 133.09 -25.98
CA LYS A 758 55.82 134.33 -26.71
C LYS A 758 56.99 135.13 -26.12
N GLY A 759 57.72 135.86 -26.98
CA GLY A 759 58.72 136.87 -26.58
C GLY A 759 58.10 138.25 -26.34
N SER A 760 58.90 139.26 -25.94
CA SER A 760 58.37 140.63 -25.71
C SER A 760 59.42 141.76 -25.70
N GLU A 761 58.94 143.01 -25.86
CA GLU A 761 59.67 144.30 -25.83
C GLU A 761 58.88 145.37 -25.04
N LYS A 762 59.52 146.44 -24.53
CA LYS A 762 58.96 147.35 -23.50
C LYS A 762 59.39 148.83 -23.59
N ARG A 763 58.52 149.78 -23.19
CA ARG A 763 58.80 151.23 -22.97
C ARG A 763 58.08 151.84 -21.74
N THR A 764 58.38 153.09 -21.38
CA THR A 764 57.92 153.71 -20.10
C THR A 764 57.33 155.13 -20.21
N CYS A 765 56.28 155.41 -19.41
CA CYS A 765 55.66 156.72 -19.19
C CYS A 765 56.46 157.58 -18.20
N LYS A 766 56.64 158.87 -18.50
CA LYS A 766 57.47 159.80 -17.70
C LYS A 766 56.73 160.45 -16.53
N ARG A 767 55.41 160.26 -16.38
CA ARG A 767 54.59 160.93 -15.34
C ARG A 767 53.98 160.00 -14.30
N CYS A 768 53.63 158.76 -14.68
CA CYS A 768 53.04 157.77 -13.78
C CYS A 768 53.88 156.48 -13.68
N SER A 769 55.05 156.42 -14.31
CA SER A 769 55.94 155.25 -14.38
C SER A 769 55.34 153.97 -14.96
N VAL A 770 54.09 153.99 -15.42
CA VAL A 770 53.44 152.88 -16.13
C VAL A 770 54.23 152.56 -17.40
N THR A 771 54.30 151.28 -17.75
CA THR A 771 55.10 150.79 -18.87
C THR A 771 54.24 150.10 -19.91
N GLU A 772 54.48 150.40 -21.18
CA GLU A 772 53.84 149.72 -22.32
C GLU A 772 54.74 148.54 -22.73
N THR A 773 54.17 147.37 -22.97
CA THR A 773 54.88 146.15 -23.35
C THR A 773 54.20 145.56 -24.59
N LYS A 774 54.94 144.90 -25.46
CA LYS A 774 54.46 144.33 -26.73
C LYS A 774 55.10 142.97 -26.97
N ASP A 775 54.30 141.98 -27.38
CA ASP A 775 54.75 140.60 -27.52
C ASP A 775 55.21 140.23 -28.95
N LEU A 776 55.88 139.07 -29.06
CA LEU A 776 56.38 138.42 -30.27
C LEU A 776 55.91 136.95 -30.29
N ASP A 777 55.39 136.45 -31.40
CA ASP A 777 54.75 135.12 -31.46
C ASP A 777 55.71 133.92 -31.26
N ALA A 778 55.13 132.78 -30.86
CA ALA A 778 55.82 131.51 -30.58
C ALA A 778 56.13 130.71 -31.87
N ASN A 779 57.04 129.73 -31.77
CA ASN A 779 57.61 129.01 -32.92
C ASN A 779 56.80 127.78 -33.39
N GLY A 780 55.98 127.17 -32.53
CA GLY A 780 55.10 126.03 -32.86
C GLY A 780 55.73 124.63 -32.72
N HIS A 781 54.88 123.60 -32.86
CA HIS A 781 55.21 122.18 -32.72
C HIS A 781 55.44 121.47 -34.06
N ASP A 782 56.33 120.47 -34.05
CA ASP A 782 56.67 119.59 -35.18
C ASP A 782 56.41 118.12 -34.78
N TRP A 783 55.63 117.41 -35.58
CA TRP A 783 54.94 116.17 -35.16
C TRP A 783 55.45 114.94 -35.93
N GLU A 784 55.34 113.76 -35.32
CA GLU A 784 55.45 112.50 -36.06
C GLU A 784 54.29 112.29 -37.03
N GLU A 785 54.48 111.40 -38.01
CA GLU A 785 53.48 111.08 -39.04
C GLU A 785 52.64 109.83 -38.70
N ASP A 786 53.17 108.93 -37.87
CA ASP A 786 52.53 107.65 -37.48
C ASP A 786 52.00 107.67 -36.04
N PHE A 787 50.98 106.84 -35.79
CA PHE A 787 50.41 106.58 -34.46
C PHE A 787 51.20 105.52 -33.68
N THR A 788 51.44 105.78 -32.40
CA THR A 788 51.93 104.77 -31.43
C THR A 788 50.82 104.35 -30.47
N VAL A 789 50.77 103.06 -30.11
CA VAL A 789 49.85 102.56 -29.08
C VAL A 789 50.37 102.97 -27.71
N ASP A 790 49.53 103.67 -26.94
CA ASP A 790 49.85 104.15 -25.59
C ASP A 790 49.27 103.19 -24.53
N GLN A 791 48.15 102.52 -24.82
CA GLN A 791 47.55 101.47 -23.99
C GLN A 791 46.85 100.40 -24.86
N GLU A 792 47.09 99.13 -24.56
CA GLU A 792 46.42 97.99 -25.24
C GLU A 792 44.96 97.83 -24.77
N ALA A 793 44.08 97.36 -25.66
CA ALA A 793 42.66 97.15 -25.37
C ALA A 793 42.37 95.78 -24.73
N THR A 794 41.34 95.71 -23.88
CA THR A 794 40.87 94.45 -23.24
C THR A 794 39.46 94.08 -23.71
N CYS A 795 38.86 93.02 -23.15
CA CYS A 795 37.49 92.63 -23.52
C CYS A 795 36.41 93.57 -22.96
N THR A 796 36.73 94.39 -21.95
CA THR A 796 35.80 95.34 -21.30
C THR A 796 36.26 96.80 -21.32
N GLU A 797 37.55 97.07 -21.48
CA GLU A 797 38.13 98.42 -21.47
C GLU A 797 38.78 98.75 -22.82
N GLU A 798 38.56 99.97 -23.30
CA GLU A 798 39.18 100.47 -24.54
C GLU A 798 40.67 100.77 -24.33
N GLY A 799 41.49 100.46 -25.34
CA GLY A 799 42.88 100.91 -25.42
C GLY A 799 42.99 102.33 -25.98
N SER A 800 44.22 102.82 -26.20
CA SER A 800 44.46 104.15 -26.74
C SER A 800 45.75 104.24 -27.56
N LYS A 801 45.78 105.20 -28.50
CA LYS A 801 46.93 105.52 -29.34
C LYS A 801 46.95 107.00 -29.72
N SER A 802 48.12 107.60 -29.90
CA SER A 802 48.28 109.01 -30.24
C SER A 802 49.49 109.28 -31.15
N ILE A 803 49.64 110.54 -31.56
CA ILE A 803 50.80 111.03 -32.31
C ILE A 803 51.58 112.00 -31.41
N HIS A 804 52.88 111.76 -31.26
CA HIS A 804 53.79 112.50 -30.39
C HIS A 804 54.54 113.61 -31.14
N CYS A 805 54.97 114.66 -30.43
CA CYS A 805 55.79 115.74 -30.97
C CYS A 805 57.28 115.35 -30.98
N LYS A 806 58.02 115.70 -32.05
CA LYS A 806 59.43 115.35 -32.23
C LYS A 806 60.37 116.06 -31.26
N ASN A 807 59.93 117.19 -30.71
CA ASN A 807 60.79 118.15 -30.01
C ASN A 807 60.32 118.46 -28.57
N CYS A 808 59.22 117.86 -28.10
CA CYS A 808 58.76 117.91 -26.71
C CYS A 808 57.72 116.79 -26.43
N ASP A 809 57.39 116.54 -25.17
CA ASP A 809 56.48 115.45 -24.76
C ASP A 809 54.98 115.71 -25.04
N ALA A 810 54.65 116.63 -25.95
CA ALA A 810 53.27 116.93 -26.34
C ALA A 810 52.69 115.84 -27.27
N VAL A 811 51.42 115.51 -27.08
CA VAL A 811 50.67 114.54 -27.90
C VAL A 811 49.43 115.17 -28.54
N LYS A 812 49.01 114.65 -29.68
CA LYS A 812 47.79 115.05 -30.39
C LYS A 812 47.05 113.86 -31.00
N ASP A 813 45.88 114.16 -31.55
CA ASP A 813 45.06 113.24 -32.36
C ASP A 813 44.75 111.89 -31.68
N SER A 814 44.79 111.86 -30.34
CA SER A 814 44.60 110.64 -29.54
C SER A 814 43.24 109.99 -29.82
N THR A 815 43.25 108.67 -30.04
CA THR A 815 42.07 107.89 -30.42
C THR A 815 42.02 106.58 -29.65
N ASN A 816 40.80 106.21 -29.23
CA ASN A 816 40.54 104.98 -28.51
C ASN A 816 40.63 103.78 -29.46
N ILE A 817 41.12 102.65 -28.94
CA ILE A 817 41.08 101.34 -29.58
C ILE A 817 39.89 100.60 -28.95
N PRO A 818 38.79 100.34 -29.68
CA PRO A 818 37.59 99.72 -29.10
C PRO A 818 37.90 98.39 -28.38
N ALA A 819 37.20 98.15 -27.27
CA ALA A 819 37.31 96.90 -26.53
C ALA A 819 37.03 95.68 -27.42
N THR A 820 37.75 94.59 -27.21
CA THR A 820 37.73 93.42 -28.11
C THR A 820 36.47 92.56 -28.00
N GLY A 821 35.64 92.83 -26.99
CA GLY A 821 34.38 92.14 -26.75
C GLY A 821 34.52 90.73 -26.19
N HIS A 822 33.38 90.14 -25.85
CA HIS A 822 33.31 88.77 -25.32
C HIS A 822 33.10 87.74 -26.43
N ALA A 823 33.72 86.58 -26.25
CA ALA A 823 33.52 85.39 -27.06
C ALA A 823 33.20 84.23 -26.12
N TYR A 824 31.92 84.08 -25.76
CA TYR A 824 31.48 83.07 -24.79
C TYR A 824 31.41 81.67 -25.39
N GLU A 825 31.79 80.66 -24.60
CA GLU A 825 31.54 79.25 -24.92
C GLU A 825 30.04 78.90 -24.86
N GLU A 826 29.67 77.74 -25.42
CA GLU A 826 28.35 77.15 -25.15
C GLU A 826 28.13 76.94 -23.64
N PRO A 827 26.92 77.19 -23.12
CA PRO A 827 26.69 77.21 -21.68
C PRO A 827 26.89 75.84 -21.05
N ARG A 828 27.65 75.81 -19.96
CA ARG A 828 27.80 74.61 -19.13
C ARG A 828 26.60 74.53 -18.20
N TRP A 829 25.77 73.50 -18.40
CA TRP A 829 24.53 73.31 -17.67
C TRP A 829 24.76 72.64 -16.31
N ASN A 830 24.12 73.20 -15.27
CA ASN A 830 24.06 72.64 -13.94
C ASN A 830 22.58 72.56 -13.50
N TRP A 831 22.12 71.36 -13.16
CA TRP A 831 20.73 71.05 -12.82
C TRP A 831 20.59 70.69 -11.34
N SER A 832 19.45 71.05 -10.72
CA SER A 832 19.08 70.44 -9.43
C SER A 832 18.86 68.93 -9.57
N GLU A 833 19.03 68.19 -8.47
CA GLU A 833 18.91 66.73 -8.46
C GLU A 833 17.54 66.27 -8.98
N ASP A 834 16.47 66.97 -8.59
CA ASP A 834 15.08 66.77 -9.02
C ASP A 834 14.74 67.33 -10.42
N GLY A 835 15.68 67.97 -11.11
CA GLY A 835 15.51 68.53 -12.45
C GLY A 835 14.63 69.78 -12.56
N LYS A 836 14.07 70.30 -11.47
CA LYS A 836 13.12 71.44 -11.53
C LYS A 836 13.78 72.80 -11.72
N THR A 837 15.09 72.90 -11.53
CA THR A 837 15.86 74.13 -11.77
C THR A 837 17.14 73.84 -12.53
N ALA A 838 17.56 74.80 -13.36
CA ALA A 838 18.82 74.73 -14.09
C ALA A 838 19.47 76.12 -14.21
N THR A 839 20.79 76.13 -14.27
CA THR A 839 21.61 77.31 -14.58
C THR A 839 22.56 76.99 -15.73
N GLY A 840 22.67 77.90 -16.69
CA GLY A 840 23.73 77.87 -17.69
C GLY A 840 24.85 78.83 -17.31
N THR A 841 26.07 78.33 -17.26
CA THR A 841 27.28 79.11 -17.00
C THR A 841 28.07 79.31 -18.30
N PHE A 842 28.22 80.57 -18.70
CA PHE A 842 29.01 81.05 -19.84
C PHE A 842 30.40 81.48 -19.36
N ILE A 843 31.44 81.16 -20.13
CA ILE A 843 32.83 81.52 -19.84
C ILE A 843 33.40 82.17 -21.10
N CYS A 844 34.07 83.31 -20.95
CA CYS A 844 34.65 84.03 -22.09
C CYS A 844 35.98 83.39 -22.51
N GLN A 845 36.14 83.01 -23.78
CA GLN A 845 37.39 82.47 -24.32
C GLN A 845 38.52 83.53 -24.40
N ASN A 846 38.17 84.82 -24.41
CA ASN A 846 39.14 85.93 -24.37
C ASN A 846 39.65 86.19 -22.94
N ASP A 847 38.92 85.78 -21.91
CA ASP A 847 39.32 85.83 -20.50
C ASP A 847 38.54 84.78 -19.69
N ASN A 848 39.20 83.66 -19.39
CA ASN A 848 38.61 82.54 -18.65
C ASN A 848 38.23 82.88 -17.20
N SER A 849 38.59 84.06 -16.67
CA SER A 849 38.12 84.55 -15.37
C SER A 849 36.77 85.26 -15.44
N HIS A 850 36.36 85.70 -16.63
CA HIS A 850 35.06 86.31 -16.88
C HIS A 850 34.00 85.20 -17.05
N VAL A 851 33.22 84.99 -15.99
CA VAL A 851 32.21 83.93 -15.89
C VAL A 851 30.85 84.53 -15.58
N GLU A 852 29.87 84.24 -16.44
CA GLU A 852 28.49 84.72 -16.32
C GLU A 852 27.53 83.53 -16.14
N THR A 853 26.63 83.59 -15.16
CA THR A 853 25.69 82.48 -14.86
C THR A 853 24.27 82.99 -14.87
N LYS A 854 23.40 82.36 -15.67
CA LYS A 854 21.98 82.70 -15.78
C LYS A 854 21.11 81.50 -15.39
N THR A 855 20.06 81.76 -14.61
CA THR A 855 18.97 80.81 -14.35
C THR A 855 18.15 80.57 -15.62
N ALA A 856 17.66 79.35 -15.81
CA ALA A 856 16.84 78.97 -16.95
C ALA A 856 15.36 78.85 -16.58
N ASP A 857 14.49 79.17 -17.54
CA ASP A 857 13.08 78.81 -17.50
C ASP A 857 12.96 77.30 -17.74
N VAL A 858 12.51 76.55 -16.73
CA VAL A 858 12.33 75.09 -16.83
C VAL A 858 10.87 74.75 -17.12
N THR A 859 10.66 73.87 -18.10
CA THR A 859 9.36 73.30 -18.44
C THR A 859 9.44 71.77 -18.38
N SER A 860 8.32 71.08 -18.14
CA SER A 860 8.31 69.62 -17.97
C SER A 860 7.28 68.94 -18.86
N THR A 861 7.62 67.73 -19.32
CA THR A 861 6.74 66.85 -20.10
C THR A 861 6.92 65.40 -19.66
N VAL A 862 5.82 64.67 -19.45
CA VAL A 862 5.87 63.23 -19.18
C VAL A 862 6.46 62.51 -20.40
N LYS A 863 7.55 61.78 -20.19
CA LYS A 863 8.23 60.99 -21.22
C LYS A 863 7.67 59.57 -21.25
N GLU A 864 7.61 58.95 -20.08
CA GLU A 864 7.10 57.60 -19.87
C GLU A 864 6.16 57.63 -18.65
N PRO A 865 4.87 57.30 -18.79
CA PRO A 865 3.93 57.31 -17.67
C PRO A 865 4.21 56.16 -16.71
N ALA A 866 3.99 56.39 -15.41
CA ALA A 866 4.09 55.34 -14.40
C ALA A 866 3.08 54.20 -14.67
N THR A 867 3.49 52.97 -14.38
CA THR A 867 2.62 51.79 -14.40
C THR A 867 2.29 51.37 -12.95
N CYS A 868 1.61 50.24 -12.77
CA CYS A 868 1.35 49.70 -11.42
C CYS A 868 2.63 49.24 -10.71
N ILE A 869 3.73 48.97 -11.45
CA ILE A 869 4.96 48.33 -10.95
C ILE A 869 6.26 49.04 -11.36
N GLN A 870 6.21 50.03 -12.25
CA GLN A 870 7.35 50.82 -12.69
C GLN A 870 7.04 52.31 -12.53
N GLU A 871 8.02 53.04 -12.01
CA GLU A 871 7.97 54.49 -11.88
C GLU A 871 8.07 55.15 -13.27
N GLY A 872 7.33 56.24 -13.45
CA GLY A 872 7.34 57.04 -14.67
C GLY A 872 8.43 58.11 -14.65
N THR A 873 8.81 58.55 -15.83
CA THR A 873 9.91 59.51 -16.03
C THR A 873 9.40 60.78 -16.71
N THR A 874 9.78 61.92 -16.16
CA THR A 874 9.52 63.26 -16.68
C THR A 874 10.79 63.79 -17.36
N THR A 875 10.68 64.27 -18.60
CA THR A 875 11.73 65.08 -19.21
C THR A 875 11.51 66.53 -18.82
N TYR A 876 12.49 67.10 -18.12
CA TYR A 876 12.59 68.53 -17.87
C TYR A 876 13.41 69.18 -18.98
N THR A 877 12.89 70.24 -19.59
CA THR A 877 13.54 71.05 -20.63
C THR A 877 13.82 72.44 -20.08
N ALA A 878 15.09 72.77 -19.92
CA ALA A 878 15.53 74.10 -19.52
C ALA A 878 15.76 74.96 -20.76
N LYS A 879 15.39 76.24 -20.67
CA LYS A 879 15.57 77.23 -21.73
C LYS A 879 16.07 78.54 -21.13
N LEU A 880 17.10 79.12 -21.72
CA LEU A 880 17.56 80.46 -21.36
C LEU A 880 17.93 81.25 -22.62
N THR A 881 17.97 82.58 -22.48
CA THR A 881 18.39 83.48 -23.57
C THR A 881 19.57 84.31 -23.07
N PHE A 882 20.66 84.33 -23.83
CA PHE A 882 21.88 85.06 -23.51
C PHE A 882 22.45 85.68 -24.78
N GLU A 883 22.77 86.98 -24.74
CA GLU A 883 23.20 87.81 -25.89
C GLU A 883 22.30 87.65 -27.14
N GLY A 884 21.00 87.44 -26.94
CA GLY A 884 20.00 87.24 -28.00
C GLY A 884 19.93 85.82 -28.57
N ASN A 885 20.88 84.94 -28.23
CA ASN A 885 20.85 83.52 -28.59
C ASN A 885 20.03 82.72 -27.55
N VAL A 886 19.29 81.72 -28.02
CA VAL A 886 18.47 80.85 -27.18
C VAL A 886 19.17 79.50 -27.03
N TYR A 887 19.40 79.09 -25.79
CA TYR A 887 20.03 77.82 -25.43
C TYR A 887 19.04 76.94 -24.69
N THR A 888 19.10 75.63 -24.95
CA THR A 888 18.23 74.62 -24.33
C THR A 888 19.02 73.36 -23.97
N ASP A 889 18.65 72.74 -22.86
CA ASP A 889 19.14 71.43 -22.44
C ASP A 889 17.99 70.62 -21.82
N THR A 890 18.17 69.30 -21.69
CA THR A 890 17.13 68.38 -21.19
C THR A 890 17.69 67.39 -20.17
N LYS A 891 16.99 67.26 -19.04
CA LYS A 891 17.26 66.24 -18.02
C LYS A 891 16.03 65.36 -17.78
N ASP A 892 16.21 64.06 -17.91
CA ASP A 892 15.22 63.08 -17.48
C ASP A 892 15.31 62.83 -15.97
N VAL A 893 14.16 62.75 -15.30
CA VAL A 893 14.05 62.44 -13.87
C VAL A 893 12.89 61.46 -13.65
N THR A 894 13.16 60.38 -12.93
CA THR A 894 12.15 59.41 -12.49
C THR A 894 11.49 59.94 -11.22
N ASP A 895 10.48 60.79 -11.39
CA ASP A 895 9.76 61.48 -10.31
C ASP A 895 8.27 61.13 -10.22
N ILE A 896 7.74 60.33 -11.17
CA ILE A 896 6.36 59.85 -11.15
C ILE A 896 6.33 58.48 -10.45
N GLY A 897 6.09 58.47 -9.13
CA GLY A 897 6.00 57.22 -8.37
C GLY A 897 5.01 56.21 -8.98
N ALA A 898 5.34 54.92 -8.90
CA ALA A 898 4.51 53.84 -9.43
C ALA A 898 3.07 53.93 -8.89
N LEU A 899 2.08 53.71 -9.76
CA LEU A 899 0.65 53.95 -9.46
C LEU A 899 0.11 53.01 -8.36
N GLY A 900 0.81 51.92 -8.08
CA GLY A 900 0.32 50.82 -7.26
C GLY A 900 -0.80 50.03 -7.95
N HIS A 901 -1.22 48.95 -7.30
CA HIS A 901 -2.31 48.12 -7.80
C HIS A 901 -3.66 48.59 -7.26
N ASN A 902 -4.58 48.88 -8.18
CA ASN A 902 -5.97 49.22 -7.89
C ASN A 902 -6.82 47.95 -8.00
N TRP A 903 -7.08 47.28 -6.89
CA TRP A 903 -7.68 45.95 -6.87
C TRP A 903 -9.20 45.95 -7.10
N GLU A 904 -9.73 44.85 -7.64
CA GLU A 904 -11.15 44.52 -7.55
C GLU A 904 -11.59 44.26 -6.10
N GLU A 905 -12.89 44.43 -5.83
CA GLU A 905 -13.49 44.18 -4.51
C GLU A 905 -14.02 42.75 -4.36
N GLU A 906 -14.27 42.07 -5.49
CA GLU A 906 -14.77 40.70 -5.55
C GLU A 906 -13.72 39.76 -6.17
N TYR A 907 -13.84 38.46 -5.86
CA TYR A 907 -13.00 37.42 -6.45
C TYR A 907 -13.55 37.00 -7.82
N THR A 908 -12.71 37.00 -8.84
CA THR A 908 -13.00 36.33 -10.12
C THR A 908 -12.49 34.89 -10.09
N ILE A 909 -13.25 33.98 -10.71
CA ILE A 909 -12.81 32.58 -10.89
C ILE A 909 -11.86 32.54 -12.10
N ASP A 910 -10.62 32.16 -11.85
CA ASP A 910 -9.56 32.04 -12.88
C ASP A 910 -9.61 30.67 -13.56
N LYS A 911 -10.02 29.65 -12.79
CA LYS A 911 -10.23 28.27 -13.24
C LYS A 911 -11.39 27.67 -12.46
N GLU A 912 -12.43 27.21 -13.16
CA GLU A 912 -13.54 26.50 -12.53
C GLU A 912 -13.09 25.19 -11.88
N ALA A 913 -13.66 24.87 -10.72
CA ALA A 913 -13.39 23.60 -10.04
C ALA A 913 -14.16 22.44 -10.69
N THR A 914 -13.47 21.35 -10.97
CA THR A 914 -14.07 20.14 -11.57
C THR A 914 -14.30 19.07 -10.50
N CYS A 915 -14.80 17.89 -10.88
CA CYS A 915 -14.97 16.77 -9.93
C CYS A 915 -13.64 16.23 -9.37
N THR A 916 -12.54 16.41 -10.10
CA THR A 916 -11.23 15.78 -9.83
C THR A 916 -10.07 16.76 -9.70
N GLU A 917 -10.15 17.92 -10.34
CA GLU A 917 -9.16 19.00 -10.22
C GLU A 917 -9.75 20.19 -9.47
N GLU A 918 -8.96 20.75 -8.55
CA GLU A 918 -9.23 22.03 -7.92
C GLU A 918 -9.30 23.16 -8.96
N GLY A 919 -10.18 24.11 -8.68
CA GLY A 919 -10.24 25.40 -9.36
C GLY A 919 -9.39 26.44 -8.64
N SER A 920 -9.39 27.67 -9.15
CA SER A 920 -8.71 28.80 -8.52
C SER A 920 -9.49 30.09 -8.75
N LYS A 921 -9.43 30.98 -7.76
CA LYS A 921 -9.95 32.34 -7.84
C LYS A 921 -8.95 33.32 -7.22
N SER A 922 -8.95 34.54 -7.70
CA SER A 922 -8.06 35.60 -7.22
C SER A 922 -8.72 36.97 -7.36
N ILE A 923 -8.06 38.00 -6.83
CA ILE A 923 -8.46 39.39 -6.99
C ILE A 923 -7.51 40.04 -7.99
N HIS A 924 -8.06 40.51 -9.11
CA HIS A 924 -7.30 41.14 -10.21
C HIS A 924 -7.13 42.65 -9.99
N CYS A 925 -6.12 43.24 -10.61
CA CYS A 925 -5.93 44.68 -10.64
C CYS A 925 -6.71 45.30 -11.83
N LYS A 926 -7.54 46.31 -11.56
CA LYS A 926 -8.29 47.10 -12.56
C LYS A 926 -7.42 47.75 -13.64
N ASN A 927 -6.13 47.86 -13.36
CA ASN A 927 -5.16 48.62 -14.16
C ASN A 927 -4.04 47.76 -14.79
N CYS A 928 -3.94 46.45 -14.47
CA CYS A 928 -2.96 45.53 -15.08
C CYS A 928 -3.25 44.05 -14.76
N ASP A 929 -2.63 43.12 -15.48
CA ASP A 929 -2.80 41.66 -15.34
C ASP A 929 -2.24 41.05 -14.03
N ALA A 930 -1.99 41.86 -13.00
CA ALA A 930 -1.54 41.39 -11.70
C ALA A 930 -2.71 40.86 -10.86
N ILE A 931 -2.46 39.77 -10.13
CA ILE A 931 -3.42 39.14 -9.22
C ILE A 931 -2.87 39.08 -7.80
N LYS A 932 -3.76 39.10 -6.80
CA LYS A 932 -3.46 38.83 -5.39
C LYS A 932 -4.48 37.89 -4.76
N ASP A 933 -4.23 37.52 -3.50
CA ASP A 933 -5.12 36.73 -2.65
C ASP A 933 -5.62 35.44 -3.33
N SER A 934 -4.75 34.80 -4.12
CA SER A 934 -5.11 33.60 -4.88
C SER A 934 -5.49 32.45 -3.93
N MET A 935 -6.68 31.89 -4.16
CA MET A 935 -7.27 30.80 -3.37
C MET A 935 -7.62 29.63 -4.27
N ALA A 936 -7.24 28.42 -3.84
CA ALA A 936 -7.79 27.19 -4.40
C ALA A 936 -9.31 27.13 -4.13
N ILE A 937 -10.06 26.70 -5.14
CA ILE A 937 -11.45 26.27 -5.00
C ILE A 937 -11.40 24.74 -4.92
N PRO A 938 -11.76 24.11 -3.78
CA PRO A 938 -11.73 22.67 -3.64
C PRO A 938 -12.49 21.97 -4.78
N ALA A 939 -11.97 20.85 -5.25
CA ALA A 939 -12.64 20.04 -6.27
C ALA A 939 -14.08 19.71 -5.81
N THR A 940 -15.04 19.83 -6.73
CA THR A 940 -16.49 19.73 -6.42
C THR A 940 -16.92 18.31 -6.02
N GLY A 941 -16.03 17.33 -6.20
CA GLY A 941 -16.29 15.92 -5.94
C GLY A 941 -17.21 15.28 -6.97
N HIS A 942 -17.42 13.98 -6.82
CA HIS A 942 -18.35 13.23 -7.67
C HIS A 942 -19.71 13.10 -6.98
N LYS A 943 -20.78 13.52 -7.67
CA LYS A 943 -22.16 13.28 -7.24
C LYS A 943 -22.78 12.23 -8.14
N TYR A 944 -22.79 10.98 -7.68
CA TYR A 944 -23.32 9.84 -8.42
C TYR A 944 -24.84 9.74 -8.33
N VAL A 945 -25.48 9.39 -9.44
CA VAL A 945 -26.86 8.89 -9.53
C VAL A 945 -26.82 7.63 -10.40
N HIS A 946 -27.36 6.52 -9.91
CA HIS A 946 -27.31 5.20 -10.56
C HIS A 946 -25.89 4.82 -11.04
N GLY A 947 -24.89 5.06 -10.19
CA GLY A 947 -23.47 4.78 -10.46
C GLY A 947 -22.76 5.76 -11.42
N VAL A 948 -23.43 6.80 -11.94
CA VAL A 948 -22.84 7.76 -12.89
C VAL A 948 -22.77 9.16 -12.28
N CYS A 949 -21.61 9.81 -12.36
CA CYS A 949 -21.46 11.18 -11.88
C CYS A 949 -22.24 12.15 -12.77
N THR A 950 -23.19 12.91 -12.18
CA THR A 950 -24.10 13.80 -12.93
C THR A 950 -23.44 15.06 -13.51
N VAL A 951 -22.11 15.16 -13.44
CA VAL A 951 -21.32 16.34 -13.86
C VAL A 951 -20.23 15.95 -14.87
N CYS A 952 -19.59 14.80 -14.70
CA CYS A 952 -18.46 14.35 -15.54
C CYS A 952 -18.63 12.97 -16.18
N GLU A 953 -19.82 12.37 -16.10
CA GLU A 953 -20.19 11.05 -16.67
C GLU A 953 -19.34 9.85 -16.20
N TRP A 954 -18.39 10.06 -15.27
CA TRP A 954 -17.55 9.01 -14.71
C TRP A 954 -18.40 7.98 -13.96
N LYS A 955 -18.15 6.70 -14.21
CA LYS A 955 -18.83 5.59 -13.54
C LYS A 955 -18.09 5.24 -12.25
N ASP A 956 -18.81 5.14 -11.14
CA ASP A 956 -18.26 4.63 -9.88
C ASP A 956 -17.84 3.16 -10.07
N PRO A 957 -16.54 2.81 -9.92
CA PRO A 957 -16.08 1.42 -10.05
C PRO A 957 -16.74 0.45 -9.06
N ASN A 958 -17.33 0.95 -7.98
CA ASN A 958 -17.97 0.15 -6.94
C ASN A 958 -19.47 -0.07 -7.19
N TYR A 959 -20.10 0.68 -8.10
CA TYR A 959 -21.53 0.57 -8.42
C TYR A 959 -21.73 -0.38 -9.61
N GLN A 960 -21.93 -1.66 -9.30
CA GLN A 960 -21.95 -2.76 -10.28
C GLN A 960 -23.37 -3.30 -10.52
N GLU A 961 -23.48 -4.17 -11.54
CA GLU A 961 -24.67 -5.00 -11.80
C GLU A 961 -24.59 -6.29 -10.98
N HIS A 962 -25.70 -6.73 -10.39
CA HIS A 962 -25.81 -7.93 -9.57
C HIS A 962 -26.88 -8.88 -10.14
N GLU A 963 -26.67 -10.20 -10.03
CA GLU A 963 -27.67 -11.19 -10.45
C GLU A 963 -28.86 -11.25 -9.46
N VAL A 964 -30.07 -11.53 -9.96
CA VAL A 964 -31.28 -11.70 -9.15
C VAL A 964 -31.11 -12.82 -8.13
N GLY A 965 -31.54 -12.59 -6.89
CA GLY A 965 -31.56 -13.57 -5.80
C GLY A 965 -32.59 -14.70 -6.03
N GLY A 966 -32.29 -15.62 -6.95
CA GLY A 966 -33.04 -16.85 -7.19
C GLY A 966 -34.02 -16.80 -8.37
N GLY A 967 -33.64 -17.47 -9.47
CA GLY A 967 -34.56 -17.82 -10.56
C GLY A 967 -34.90 -16.69 -11.54
N SER A 968 -34.13 -16.58 -12.62
CA SER A 968 -34.41 -15.63 -13.71
C SER A 968 -35.67 -16.04 -14.49
N GLY A 969 -36.73 -15.23 -14.38
CA GLY A 969 -37.93 -15.33 -15.24
C GLY A 969 -39.25 -15.50 -14.51
N SER A 970 -39.61 -14.60 -13.57
CA SER A 970 -40.96 -14.53 -13.01
C SER A 970 -41.98 -14.22 -14.13
N SER A 971 -42.97 -15.09 -14.33
CA SER A 971 -44.08 -14.83 -15.26
C SER A 971 -45.36 -14.42 -14.54
N TRP A 972 -46.18 -13.61 -15.20
CA TRP A 972 -47.43 -13.06 -14.69
C TRP A 972 -48.52 -13.19 -15.75
N ASN A 973 -49.71 -13.67 -15.34
CA ASN A 973 -50.84 -13.85 -16.24
C ASN A 973 -51.75 -12.62 -16.18
N LYS A 974 -52.13 -12.09 -17.34
CA LYS A 974 -53.10 -10.99 -17.41
C LYS A 974 -54.41 -11.34 -16.70
N GLY A 975 -54.87 -10.47 -15.82
CA GLY A 975 -56.04 -10.67 -14.96
C GLY A 975 -55.81 -11.50 -13.70
N ASP A 976 -54.58 -11.66 -13.22
CA ASP A 976 -54.31 -12.10 -11.84
C ASP A 976 -54.48 -10.93 -10.86
N ASP A 977 -55.12 -11.16 -9.72
CA ASP A 977 -55.31 -10.15 -8.66
C ASP A 977 -54.02 -9.92 -7.84
N ASN A 978 -53.02 -10.79 -7.96
CA ASN A 978 -51.76 -10.73 -7.22
C ASN A 978 -50.65 -10.03 -8.03
N GLY A 979 -49.84 -9.20 -7.36
CA GLY A 979 -48.67 -8.55 -7.96
C GLY A 979 -47.51 -9.51 -8.25
N LEU A 980 -46.58 -9.09 -9.11
CA LEU A 980 -45.40 -9.88 -9.46
C LEU A 980 -44.21 -9.54 -8.54
N SER A 981 -43.82 -10.50 -7.71
CA SER A 981 -42.67 -10.38 -6.81
C SER A 981 -41.33 -10.70 -7.48
N VAL A 982 -40.31 -9.89 -7.17
CA VAL A 982 -38.91 -10.08 -7.57
C VAL A 982 -38.02 -9.79 -6.35
N GLN A 983 -37.23 -10.78 -5.94
CA GLN A 983 -36.33 -10.66 -4.79
C GLN A 983 -35.03 -9.92 -5.19
N THR A 984 -34.62 -8.94 -4.40
CA THR A 984 -33.37 -8.18 -4.59
C THR A 984 -32.24 -8.78 -3.76
N PRO A 985 -30.99 -8.79 -4.25
CA PRO A 985 -29.81 -9.11 -3.44
C PRO A 985 -29.62 -8.11 -2.29
N GLU A 986 -28.95 -8.50 -1.21
CA GLU A 986 -28.59 -7.57 -0.12
C GLU A 986 -27.48 -6.60 -0.56
N GLU A 987 -26.68 -7.01 -1.54
CA GLU A 987 -25.49 -6.33 -2.04
C GLU A 987 -25.79 -4.96 -2.67
N ILE A 988 -26.94 -4.81 -3.35
CA ILE A 988 -27.35 -3.51 -3.92
C ILE A 988 -27.79 -2.50 -2.85
N GLY A 989 -27.93 -2.92 -1.59
CA GLY A 989 -28.43 -2.10 -0.49
C GLY A 989 -29.93 -1.83 -0.59
N LYS A 990 -30.38 -0.72 -0.01
CA LYS A 990 -31.79 -0.33 -0.08
C LYS A 990 -32.16 0.04 -1.52
N VAL A 991 -33.33 -0.42 -1.99
CA VAL A 991 -33.92 -0.01 -3.28
C VAL A 991 -34.15 1.51 -3.30
N THR A 992 -33.78 2.16 -4.41
CA THR A 992 -33.84 3.61 -4.62
C THR A 992 -34.75 4.04 -5.77
N ASP A 993 -34.82 3.25 -6.86
CA ASP A 993 -35.68 3.47 -8.02
C ASP A 993 -35.95 2.12 -8.73
N VAL A 994 -37.05 2.01 -9.46
CA VAL A 994 -37.43 0.81 -10.22
C VAL A 994 -37.97 1.23 -11.59
N THR A 995 -37.42 0.67 -12.67
CA THR A 995 -37.86 0.97 -14.04
C THR A 995 -38.30 -0.26 -14.81
N LEU A 996 -39.30 -0.11 -15.67
CA LEU A 996 -39.91 -1.18 -16.46
C LEU A 996 -39.90 -0.78 -17.95
N ASN A 997 -39.17 -1.53 -18.76
CA ASN A 997 -38.72 -1.16 -20.11
C ASN A 997 -38.08 0.25 -20.15
N GLY A 998 -37.28 0.60 -19.13
CA GLY A 998 -36.62 1.91 -19.02
C GLY A 998 -37.54 3.09 -18.71
N LYS A 999 -38.80 2.85 -18.29
CA LYS A 999 -39.66 3.87 -17.69
C LYS A 999 -39.65 3.75 -16.17
N PRO A 1000 -39.44 4.83 -15.40
CA PRO A 1000 -39.55 4.77 -13.94
C PRO A 1000 -40.99 4.45 -13.52
N LEU A 1001 -41.11 3.70 -12.42
CA LEU A 1001 -42.34 3.36 -11.73
C LEU A 1001 -42.45 4.15 -10.43
N VAL A 1002 -43.67 4.30 -9.90
CA VAL A 1002 -43.93 5.02 -8.65
C VAL A 1002 -44.13 4.06 -7.47
N GLU A 1003 -43.28 4.18 -6.45
CA GLU A 1003 -43.42 3.40 -5.21
C GLU A 1003 -44.75 3.72 -4.50
N GLY A 1004 -45.46 2.69 -4.08
CA GLY A 1004 -46.78 2.77 -3.45
C GLY A 1004 -47.97 2.72 -4.42
N THR A 1005 -47.77 2.88 -5.74
CA THR A 1005 -48.84 2.72 -6.74
C THR A 1005 -48.53 1.69 -7.82
N ASP A 1006 -47.26 1.55 -8.18
CA ASP A 1006 -46.80 0.76 -9.33
C ASP A 1006 -45.95 -0.43 -8.87
N TYR A 1007 -45.24 -0.25 -7.75
CA TYR A 1007 -44.56 -1.30 -7.00
C TYR A 1007 -44.56 -0.98 -5.49
N VAL A 1008 -44.26 -1.96 -4.66
CA VAL A 1008 -43.94 -1.78 -3.23
C VAL A 1008 -42.70 -2.58 -2.87
N VAL A 1009 -41.89 -2.07 -1.94
CA VAL A 1009 -40.70 -2.77 -1.41
C VAL A 1009 -41.03 -3.37 -0.04
N ASN A 1010 -41.01 -4.70 0.06
CA ASN A 1010 -41.20 -5.44 1.30
C ASN A 1010 -39.94 -6.28 1.58
N ASP A 1011 -39.13 -5.86 2.56
CA ASP A 1011 -38.03 -6.65 3.14
C ASP A 1011 -37.15 -7.39 2.11
N GLY A 1012 -36.51 -6.64 1.21
CA GLY A 1012 -35.68 -7.20 0.13
C GLY A 1012 -36.46 -7.80 -1.06
N THR A 1013 -37.76 -7.52 -1.18
CA THR A 1013 -38.59 -7.94 -2.33
C THR A 1013 -39.34 -6.76 -2.94
N VAL A 1014 -39.16 -6.55 -4.25
CA VAL A 1014 -39.94 -5.60 -5.05
C VAL A 1014 -41.18 -6.31 -5.60
N VAL A 1015 -42.37 -5.81 -5.30
CA VAL A 1015 -43.65 -6.38 -5.77
C VAL A 1015 -44.35 -5.41 -6.71
N LEU A 1016 -44.27 -5.69 -8.01
CA LEU A 1016 -44.94 -4.92 -9.06
C LEU A 1016 -46.46 -5.11 -8.97
N GLN A 1017 -47.22 -4.02 -9.07
CA GLN A 1017 -48.66 -4.02 -8.88
C GLN A 1017 -49.42 -4.43 -10.17
N PRO A 1018 -50.58 -5.12 -10.07
CA PRO A 1018 -51.33 -5.62 -11.23
C PRO A 1018 -51.74 -4.54 -12.26
N ASN A 1019 -51.99 -3.30 -11.83
CA ASN A 1019 -52.33 -2.17 -12.68
C ASN A 1019 -51.27 -1.92 -13.78
N VAL A 1020 -49.99 -1.94 -13.43
CA VAL A 1020 -48.89 -1.69 -14.39
C VAL A 1020 -48.64 -2.91 -15.28
N LEU A 1021 -48.77 -4.11 -14.71
CA LEU A 1021 -48.59 -5.37 -15.45
C LEU A 1021 -49.72 -5.61 -16.48
N GLU A 1022 -50.94 -5.17 -16.18
CA GLU A 1022 -52.08 -5.28 -17.10
C GLU A 1022 -52.02 -4.29 -18.28
N GLU A 1023 -51.26 -3.19 -18.18
CA GLU A 1023 -51.01 -2.30 -19.34
C GLU A 1023 -49.96 -2.85 -20.32
N LEU A 1024 -49.11 -3.79 -19.88
CA LEU A 1024 -48.09 -4.40 -20.72
C LEU A 1024 -48.68 -5.28 -21.83
N LYS A 1025 -47.85 -5.55 -22.86
CA LYS A 1025 -48.17 -6.51 -23.92
C LYS A 1025 -47.70 -7.91 -23.51
N GLU A 1026 -48.21 -8.92 -24.20
CA GLU A 1026 -47.73 -10.29 -24.04
C GLU A 1026 -46.27 -10.40 -24.53
N GLY A 1027 -45.39 -11.01 -23.74
CA GLY A 1027 -43.97 -11.16 -24.07
C GLY A 1027 -43.03 -10.91 -22.88
N ASN A 1028 -41.73 -10.78 -23.16
CA ASN A 1028 -40.72 -10.45 -22.16
C ASN A 1028 -40.57 -8.92 -22.04
N HIS A 1029 -40.43 -8.43 -20.82
CA HIS A 1029 -40.25 -7.04 -20.45
C HIS A 1029 -39.04 -6.92 -19.51
N MET A 1030 -38.22 -5.89 -19.69
CA MET A 1030 -37.04 -5.67 -18.84
C MET A 1030 -37.44 -4.89 -17.60
N LEU A 1031 -37.08 -5.40 -16.42
CA LEU A 1031 -37.21 -4.75 -15.13
C LEU A 1031 -35.81 -4.44 -14.62
N THR A 1032 -35.55 -3.17 -14.30
CA THR A 1032 -34.28 -2.72 -13.71
C THR A 1032 -34.56 -2.14 -12.32
N ILE A 1033 -33.93 -2.69 -11.30
CA ILE A 1033 -34.06 -2.26 -9.91
C ILE A 1033 -32.73 -1.61 -9.49
N TYR A 1034 -32.78 -0.34 -9.10
CA TYR A 1034 -31.63 0.40 -8.59
C TYR A 1034 -31.64 0.38 -7.06
N GLY A 1035 -30.45 0.29 -6.47
CA GLY A 1035 -30.24 0.41 -5.03
C GLY A 1035 -29.18 1.45 -4.67
N GLU A 1036 -28.87 1.58 -3.38
CA GLU A 1036 -27.85 2.50 -2.86
C GLU A 1036 -26.41 2.16 -3.31
N LYS A 1037 -26.14 0.89 -3.67
CA LYS A 1037 -24.78 0.37 -3.93
C LYS A 1037 -24.59 -0.31 -5.29
N GLY A 1038 -25.67 -0.60 -6.02
CA GLY A 1038 -25.64 -1.31 -7.29
C GLY A 1038 -27.02 -1.41 -7.92
N TYR A 1039 -27.16 -2.22 -8.95
CA TYR A 1039 -28.44 -2.44 -9.63
C TYR A 1039 -28.59 -3.88 -10.13
N VAL A 1040 -29.82 -4.25 -10.50
CA VAL A 1040 -30.18 -5.57 -11.02
C VAL A 1040 -31.05 -5.40 -12.26
N GLU A 1041 -30.71 -6.03 -13.39
CA GLU A 1041 -31.60 -6.16 -14.55
C GLU A 1041 -32.18 -7.59 -14.61
N THR A 1042 -33.45 -7.71 -14.99
CA THR A 1042 -34.10 -9.03 -15.16
C THR A 1042 -35.24 -8.97 -16.16
N GLN A 1043 -35.59 -10.10 -16.76
CA GLN A 1043 -36.75 -10.20 -17.65
C GLN A 1043 -37.96 -10.80 -16.91
N ILE A 1044 -39.02 -10.01 -16.78
CA ILE A 1044 -40.35 -10.50 -16.40
C ILE A 1044 -41.12 -10.89 -17.67
N LYS A 1045 -42.05 -11.84 -17.56
CA LYS A 1045 -42.82 -12.34 -18.71
C LYS A 1045 -44.32 -12.18 -18.50
N ILE A 1046 -44.98 -11.46 -19.41
CA ILE A 1046 -46.43 -11.24 -19.40
C ILE A 1046 -47.10 -12.26 -20.30
N GLU A 1047 -48.01 -13.05 -19.74
CA GLU A 1047 -48.68 -14.17 -20.39
C GLU A 1047 -50.19 -13.92 -20.57
N LYS A 1048 -50.81 -14.65 -21.50
CA LYS A 1048 -52.20 -14.44 -21.91
C LYS A 1048 -53.18 -14.68 -20.77
N ASN A 1049 -54.20 -13.84 -20.67
CA ASN A 1049 -55.35 -14.08 -19.79
C ASN A 1049 -56.01 -15.43 -20.13
N ILE A 1050 -56.03 -16.35 -19.16
CA ILE A 1050 -56.58 -17.71 -19.34
C ILE A 1050 -57.97 -17.80 -18.71
N THR A 1051 -58.97 -17.17 -19.34
CA THR A 1051 -60.38 -17.47 -19.01
C THR A 1051 -60.77 -18.83 -19.62
N PRO A 1052 -61.24 -19.84 -18.85
CA PRO A 1052 -61.43 -21.19 -19.39
C PRO A 1052 -62.55 -21.31 -20.44
N ALA A 1053 -62.19 -21.64 -21.68
CA ALA A 1053 -63.14 -21.87 -22.78
C ALA A 1053 -63.53 -23.36 -22.92
N PRO A 1054 -64.83 -23.68 -23.15
CA PRO A 1054 -65.29 -25.08 -23.15
C PRO A 1054 -64.99 -25.83 -24.44
N GLN A 1055 -64.47 -27.06 -24.35
CA GLN A 1055 -64.33 -27.98 -25.49
C GLN A 1055 -64.94 -29.37 -25.27
N LYS A 1056 -66.03 -29.60 -26.02
CA LYS A 1056 -66.34 -30.75 -26.89
C LYS A 1056 -65.86 -32.19 -26.52
N PRO A 1057 -66.73 -33.21 -26.69
CA PRO A 1057 -66.32 -34.61 -26.66
C PRO A 1057 -65.73 -35.11 -28.01
N GLY A 1058 -64.84 -36.10 -27.95
CA GLY A 1058 -64.68 -37.12 -29.00
C GLY A 1058 -63.30 -37.24 -29.68
N ASN A 1059 -62.48 -38.18 -29.18
CA ASN A 1059 -61.20 -38.68 -29.74
C ASN A 1059 -60.02 -37.66 -29.83
N THR A 1060 -58.81 -37.95 -29.35
CA THR A 1060 -58.20 -39.23 -28.88
C THR A 1060 -57.36 -39.10 -27.58
N THR A 1061 -57.38 -40.16 -26.74
CA THR A 1061 -56.40 -40.55 -25.68
C THR A 1061 -56.18 -39.68 -24.41
N GLU A 1062 -57.06 -39.82 -23.40
CA GLU A 1062 -56.85 -40.43 -22.04
C GLU A 1062 -55.52 -40.20 -21.22
N PRO A 1063 -55.48 -40.00 -19.85
CA PRO A 1063 -56.49 -40.04 -18.73
C PRO A 1063 -56.38 -38.81 -17.71
N GLU A 1064 -56.82 -38.70 -16.42
CA GLU A 1064 -57.80 -39.43 -15.51
C GLU A 1064 -58.62 -38.59 -14.44
N LYS A 1065 -58.17 -38.42 -13.16
CA LYS A 1065 -58.95 -38.26 -11.88
C LYS A 1065 -58.34 -37.27 -10.82
N SER A 1066 -58.95 -36.87 -9.66
CA SER A 1066 -60.36 -36.63 -9.21
C SER A 1066 -60.54 -36.25 -7.68
N GLU A 1067 -61.48 -35.35 -7.35
CA GLU A 1067 -62.34 -35.23 -6.10
C GLU A 1067 -61.82 -34.75 -4.70
N SER A 1068 -62.70 -34.72 -3.66
CA SER A 1068 -62.80 -33.66 -2.60
C SER A 1068 -63.43 -34.05 -1.23
N LYS A 1069 -63.24 -33.23 -0.13
CA LYS A 1069 -64.23 -32.83 0.95
C LYS A 1069 -63.67 -32.15 2.25
N GLU A 1070 -64.58 -31.54 3.04
CA GLU A 1070 -64.52 -30.84 4.37
C GLU A 1070 -64.68 -31.81 5.61
N PRO A 1071 -64.73 -31.42 6.94
CA PRO A 1071 -64.72 -30.09 7.64
C PRO A 1071 -63.93 -29.95 9.02
N ASN A 1072 -63.96 -28.74 9.64
CA ASN A 1072 -63.89 -28.40 11.11
C ASN A 1072 -62.57 -28.63 11.93
N GLN A 1073 -62.23 -27.99 13.08
CA GLN A 1073 -62.85 -26.96 13.97
C GLN A 1073 -61.82 -26.31 14.97
N GLU A 1074 -61.95 -25.00 15.31
CA GLU A 1074 -61.45 -24.25 16.52
C GLU A 1074 -59.92 -24.31 16.93
N ILE A 1075 -59.26 -23.33 17.57
CA ILE A 1075 -59.53 -22.10 18.38
C ILE A 1075 -58.53 -21.01 17.90
N GLY A 1076 -58.67 -19.66 17.99
CA GLY A 1076 -59.65 -18.74 18.61
C GLY A 1076 -59.19 -17.25 18.54
N SER A 1077 -59.23 -16.49 19.65
CA SER A 1077 -58.90 -15.04 19.76
C SER A 1077 -58.67 -14.63 21.25
N PRO A 1078 -58.37 -13.37 21.70
CA PRO A 1078 -58.80 -12.03 21.21
C PRO A 1078 -57.67 -10.93 21.17
N GLN A 1079 -57.82 -9.64 20.78
CA GLN A 1079 -58.78 -8.84 19.99
C GLN A 1079 -58.17 -7.45 19.63
N THR A 1080 -58.64 -6.82 18.53
CA THR A 1080 -58.81 -5.36 18.21
C THR A 1080 -57.92 -4.27 18.86
N GLY A 1081 -57.51 -3.19 18.18
CA GLY A 1081 -57.85 -2.68 16.83
C GLY A 1081 -58.35 -1.22 16.85
N ASP A 1082 -58.20 -0.50 15.73
CA ASP A 1082 -58.90 0.77 15.36
C ASP A 1082 -58.64 2.06 16.18
N SER A 1083 -58.77 3.29 15.64
CA SER A 1083 -58.80 3.77 14.23
C SER A 1083 -58.65 5.31 14.14
N ALA A 1084 -58.37 5.82 12.94
CA ALA A 1084 -58.58 7.21 12.47
C ALA A 1084 -57.71 8.34 13.11
N ASN A 1085 -57.56 9.54 12.52
CA ASN A 1085 -58.20 10.12 11.33
C ASN A 1085 -57.23 11.05 10.54
N LEU A 1086 -57.62 11.49 9.33
CA LEU A 1086 -56.85 12.40 8.47
C LEU A 1086 -56.95 13.89 8.88
N VAL A 1087 -56.03 14.75 8.40
CA VAL A 1087 -56.30 15.94 7.53
C VAL A 1087 -55.11 16.95 7.44
N LEU A 1088 -54.81 17.32 6.19
CA LEU A 1088 -54.07 18.47 5.59
C LEU A 1088 -53.22 19.49 6.41
N TRP A 1089 -51.94 19.62 5.97
CA TRP A 1089 -51.27 20.78 5.34
C TRP A 1089 -51.37 22.25 5.85
N PHE A 1090 -50.20 22.92 5.73
CA PHE A 1090 -49.92 24.36 5.55
C PHE A 1090 -50.21 25.37 6.69
N GLY A 1091 -49.18 26.16 7.04
CA GLY A 1091 -49.27 27.40 7.83
C GLY A 1091 -47.90 28.05 8.02
N LEU A 1092 -47.72 29.29 7.55
CA LEU A 1092 -46.43 30.02 7.61
C LEU A 1092 -46.30 30.88 8.87
N LEU A 1093 -45.06 30.96 9.37
CA LEU A 1093 -44.40 32.10 10.01
C LEU A 1093 -44.69 32.54 11.48
N PHE A 1094 -43.57 32.94 12.09
CA PHE A 1094 -43.34 34.06 13.03
C PHE A 1094 -43.40 33.91 14.57
N VAL A 1095 -42.31 34.45 15.16
CA VAL A 1095 -42.23 35.26 16.40
C VAL A 1095 -42.21 34.57 17.78
N SER A 1096 -40.97 34.39 18.26
CA SER A 1096 -40.43 34.73 19.59
C SER A 1096 -40.95 34.12 20.91
N MET A 1097 -39.97 33.85 21.79
CA MET A 1097 -40.02 33.97 23.26
C MET A 1097 -41.05 33.17 24.08
N GLY A 1098 -40.55 32.39 25.03
CA GLY A 1098 -41.11 32.45 26.39
C GLY A 1098 -41.27 31.15 27.18
N SER A 1099 -40.19 30.60 27.72
CA SER A 1099 -40.23 29.80 28.96
C SER A 1099 -38.91 29.91 29.72
N VAL A 1100 -38.98 30.04 31.04
CA VAL A 1100 -37.86 30.42 31.94
C VAL A 1100 -37.81 29.45 33.13
N SER A 1101 -36.64 29.36 33.77
CA SER A 1101 -36.33 28.62 35.02
C SER A 1101 -35.78 27.20 34.78
N THR A 1102 -34.89 26.66 35.62
CA THR A 1102 -34.49 27.12 36.97
C THR A 1102 -33.00 26.93 37.23
N THR A 1103 -32.39 27.87 37.96
CA THR A 1103 -31.00 27.77 38.46
C THR A 1103 -30.89 26.84 39.69
N TYR A 1104 -29.65 26.46 40.04
CA TYR A 1104 -29.06 26.54 41.41
C TYR A 1104 -28.35 25.26 41.93
N PHE A 1105 -27.02 25.35 42.03
CA PHE A 1105 -26.12 24.76 43.05
C PHE A 1105 -25.95 23.21 43.22
N TYR A 1106 -24.74 22.77 42.83
CA TYR A 1106 -23.64 22.43 43.77
C TYR A 1106 -23.39 20.95 44.20
N ARG A 1107 -22.10 20.57 44.07
CA ARG A 1107 -21.34 19.51 44.77
C ARG A 1107 -21.51 18.01 44.42
N LYS A 1108 -20.49 17.54 43.67
CA LYS A 1108 -19.31 16.78 44.19
C LYS A 1108 -19.30 15.24 44.08
N LYS A 1109 -18.21 14.77 43.45
CA LYS A 1109 -17.44 13.52 43.66
C LYS A 1109 -17.85 12.22 42.92
N LYS A 1110 -16.95 11.88 41.98
CA LYS A 1110 -16.10 10.66 41.93
C LYS A 1110 -16.61 9.40 41.21
N CYS A 1111 -15.78 8.98 40.25
CA CYS A 1111 -15.54 7.62 39.74
C CYS A 1111 -16.71 6.96 38.97
N ASN A 1112 -16.45 6.19 37.91
CA ASN A 1112 -15.14 5.94 37.26
C ASN A 1112 -14.87 6.95 36.13
#